data_AF-A0A936S3X5-F1
#
_entry.id   AF-A0A936S3X5-F1
#
_cell.length_a   1.000
_cell.length_b   1.000
_cell.length_c   1.000
_cell.angle_alpha   90.00
_cell.angle_beta   90.00
_cell.angle_gamma   90.00
#
_symmetry.space_group_name_H-M   'P 1'
#
loop_
_entity.id
_entity.type
_entity.pdbx_description
1 polymer ?
#
loop_
_entity_poly.entity_id
_entity_poly.type
_entity_poly.pdbx_seq_one_letter_code
_entity_poly.pdbx_strand_id
1 'polypeptide(L)'
;MSPLPCHPELPVFLTDAPVNDSGILESRRLHRIIAQQLLDVEFQPILGLSSRHYLGFEALIRPRDKTEFPGPTELFAAAERCGSSMQLDQACREIILRRFASLGLPGTLFLNATPRSLFDPNFQNGQTQALLRSLKLAPSRIVIEITENQKINDFSAFRKALDAFRSKGYRFAIDDLGQGMSNLRMWTEIHPDIVKIDRHFIDGIAEDGLKFQLVRAMHGMAETCGAFLVAEGVERKEDFLAVRDIGIPFAQGFFVARPSPIPARTPDSAVLDVLSGGRIAVFPSSGKSAGHSVTARALLQEVVPVQPSLNCDSVFQHFERHPQLRELPVISAEGMPLGLIHRGKLIDDLARPFRREIFGRRPCSILMDASPLLVDASMPIEDLARLVTRASPSALHEGFIITENGHYRGVGHSPDMVTLITDMQIRAARYANPLTQLPGNVPIDEHIQRLLSKQADFVACYADLDAFKPFNDVYGYRRGDDLIQLVASVLVDIADPRVDFVGHIGGDDFLILFQSPDWQARCERGLVQIERRLSAVLTEEDARRGYIVTENRQGQLIHHGLPALSIGALIVQPGAFSSHHEISAAAADAKKQAKRLAGNSLFVERRGAFLSRDAAHRPPSTCPSARAMQAEPEGLAPEH
;
A
#
# COMPACT_ATOMS: atom_id res chain seq x y z
N MET A 1 66.31 1.91 -68.41
CA MET A 1 65.95 2.47 -67.09
C MET A 1 65.13 3.72 -67.35
N SER A 2 63.84 3.65 -67.07
CA SER A 2 62.91 4.78 -67.17
C SER A 2 62.03 4.77 -65.92
N PRO A 3 61.74 5.93 -65.33
CA PRO A 3 60.39 6.16 -64.84
C PRO A 3 59.79 7.48 -65.38
N LEU A 4 58.47 7.39 -65.57
CA LEU A 4 57.48 8.33 -66.12
C LEU A 4 56.81 9.15 -64.97
N PRO A 5 55.91 10.12 -65.29
CA PRO A 5 55.73 11.39 -64.56
C PRO A 5 54.47 11.49 -63.65
N CYS A 6 54.33 12.68 -63.04
CA CYS A 6 53.31 13.19 -62.11
C CYS A 6 51.82 12.87 -62.38
N HIS A 7 51.05 12.70 -61.27
CA HIS A 7 49.75 13.31 -60.85
C HIS A 7 48.97 12.33 -59.92
N PRO A 8 47.93 12.70 -59.14
CA PRO A 8 47.53 13.98 -58.50
C PRO A 8 47.14 13.82 -56.98
N GLU A 9 46.71 14.92 -56.35
CA GLU A 9 46.17 15.04 -54.99
C GLU A 9 44.90 14.18 -54.71
N LEU A 10 44.72 13.73 -53.45
CA LEU A 10 43.47 13.19 -52.88
C LEU A 10 43.39 13.59 -51.38
N PRO A 11 42.19 13.70 -50.78
CA PRO A 11 41.76 14.88 -50.04
C PRO A 11 41.73 14.68 -48.52
N VAL A 12 41.95 15.79 -47.81
CA VAL A 12 41.58 15.94 -46.39
C VAL A 12 40.07 15.99 -46.30
N PHE A 13 39.44 14.89 -45.88
CA PHE A 13 38.06 14.95 -45.37
C PHE A 13 38.09 15.50 -43.94
N LEU A 14 38.07 16.83 -43.84
CA LEU A 14 37.48 17.53 -42.71
C LEU A 14 35.99 17.16 -42.70
N THR A 15 35.58 16.31 -41.76
CA THR A 15 34.18 16.21 -41.40
C THR A 15 33.85 17.42 -40.52
N ASP A 16 33.41 18.50 -41.17
CA ASP A 16 32.70 19.61 -40.55
C ASP A 16 31.38 19.11 -39.96
N ALA A 17 31.43 18.68 -38.69
CA ALA A 17 30.28 18.82 -37.81
C ALA A 17 30.45 20.18 -37.11
N PRO A 18 29.40 21.03 -37.02
CA PRO A 18 29.50 22.27 -36.28
C PRO A 18 29.77 21.92 -34.81
N VAL A 19 31.01 22.11 -34.35
CA VAL A 19 31.35 22.04 -32.94
C VAL A 19 30.72 23.27 -32.29
N ASN A 20 29.57 23.07 -31.67
CA ASN A 20 28.86 24.11 -30.92
C ASN A 20 29.81 24.75 -29.89
N ASP A 21 30.07 26.06 -30.01
CA ASP A 21 30.86 26.86 -29.05
C ASP A 21 30.38 26.69 -27.59
N SER A 22 29.09 26.37 -27.41
CA SER A 22 28.49 26.06 -26.11
C SER A 22 29.06 24.80 -25.45
N GLY A 23 29.40 23.75 -26.21
CA GLY A 23 29.92 22.49 -25.67
C GLY A 23 31.36 22.61 -25.17
N ILE A 24 32.19 23.42 -25.84
CA ILE A 24 33.56 23.72 -25.41
C ILE A 24 33.53 24.54 -24.12
N LEU A 25 32.64 25.53 -24.04
CA LEU A 25 32.49 26.35 -22.83
C LEU A 25 31.98 25.53 -21.65
N GLU A 26 30.98 24.66 -21.86
CA GLU A 26 30.45 23.74 -20.84
C GLU A 26 31.53 22.81 -20.30
N SER A 27 32.32 22.19 -21.19
CA SER A 27 33.44 21.31 -20.80
C SER A 27 34.51 22.06 -19.99
N ARG A 28 34.86 23.30 -20.37
CA ARG A 28 35.82 24.12 -19.60
C ARG A 28 35.31 24.48 -18.21
N ARG A 29 34.02 24.84 -18.08
CA ARG A 29 33.38 25.12 -16.78
C ARG A 29 33.44 23.88 -15.89
N LEU A 30 33.08 22.71 -16.43
CA LEU A 30 33.10 21.46 -15.70
C LEU A 30 34.51 21.08 -15.22
N HIS A 31 35.51 21.16 -16.10
CA HIS A 31 36.91 20.92 -15.72
C HIS A 31 37.38 21.86 -14.59
N ARG A 32 36.99 23.14 -14.65
CA ARG A 32 37.28 24.11 -13.59
C ARG A 32 36.61 23.71 -12.28
N ILE A 33 35.31 23.38 -12.29
CA ILE A 33 34.56 22.98 -11.10
C ILE A 33 35.20 21.75 -10.43
N ILE A 34 35.58 20.74 -11.22
CA ILE A 34 36.23 19.52 -10.73
C ILE A 34 37.62 19.84 -10.17
N ALA A 35 38.47 20.53 -10.94
CA ALA A 35 39.85 20.80 -10.55
C ALA A 35 39.97 21.72 -9.32
N GLN A 36 39.05 22.69 -9.19
CA GLN A 36 39.02 23.65 -8.10
C GLN A 36 38.06 23.26 -6.97
N GLN A 37 37.41 22.08 -7.06
CA GLN A 37 36.42 21.59 -6.08
C GLN A 37 35.32 22.62 -5.74
N LEU A 38 34.76 23.29 -6.76
CA LEU A 38 33.75 24.35 -6.62
C LEU A 38 32.34 23.79 -6.43
N LEU A 39 32.20 22.86 -5.50
CA LEU A 39 30.95 22.19 -5.14
C LEU A 39 30.69 22.41 -3.64
N ASP A 40 29.44 22.66 -3.31
CA ASP A 40 28.97 22.68 -1.93
C ASP A 40 28.20 21.40 -1.61
N VAL A 41 28.21 21.02 -0.33
CA VAL A 41 27.55 19.80 0.16
C VAL A 41 26.53 20.19 1.20
N GLU A 42 25.30 19.73 0.99
CA GLU A 42 24.23 19.74 1.98
C GLU A 42 24.04 18.31 2.50
N PHE A 43 23.63 18.19 3.76
CA PHE A 43 23.29 16.92 4.38
C PHE A 43 21.84 16.93 4.83
N GLN A 44 21.10 15.89 4.46
CA GLN A 44 19.75 15.69 4.95
C GLN A 44 19.70 14.48 5.90
N PRO A 45 19.22 14.64 7.13
CA PRO A 45 19.19 13.55 8.09
C PRO A 45 18.07 12.54 7.80
N ILE A 46 18.36 11.28 8.12
CA ILE A 46 17.42 10.16 8.10
C ILE A 46 17.13 9.75 9.54
N LEU A 47 15.87 9.86 9.97
CA LEU A 47 15.44 9.65 11.35
C LEU A 47 15.03 8.20 11.58
N GLY A 48 15.56 7.55 12.63
CA GLY A 48 15.02 6.31 13.16
C GLY A 48 13.80 6.57 14.02
N LEU A 49 12.64 6.04 13.62
CA LEU A 49 11.36 6.30 14.28
C LEU A 49 11.29 5.62 15.65
N SER A 50 11.82 4.41 15.76
CA SER A 50 11.91 3.68 17.04
C SER A 50 13.08 4.17 17.90
N SER A 51 14.25 4.40 17.30
CA SER A 51 15.46 4.80 18.04
C SER A 51 15.44 6.25 18.47
N ARG A 52 14.65 7.11 17.81
CA ARG A 52 14.58 8.57 18.04
C ARG A 52 15.91 9.30 17.83
N HIS A 53 16.80 8.70 17.05
CA HIS A 53 18.09 9.26 16.67
C HIS A 53 18.25 9.21 15.16
N TYR A 54 19.09 10.07 14.61
CA TYR A 54 19.43 9.99 13.19
C TYR A 54 20.23 8.71 12.93
N LEU A 55 19.74 7.89 11.99
CA LEU A 55 20.47 6.76 11.44
C LEU A 55 21.73 7.26 10.73
N GLY A 56 21.59 8.36 9.99
CA GLY A 56 22.61 8.90 9.14
C GLY A 56 22.16 10.14 8.38
N PHE A 57 22.95 10.52 7.39
CA PHE A 57 22.75 11.69 6.57
C PHE A 57 23.00 11.37 5.10
N GLU A 58 22.05 11.73 4.25
CA GLU A 58 22.24 11.74 2.81
C GLU A 58 22.98 12.99 2.39
N ALA A 59 24.01 12.82 1.55
CA ALA A 59 24.79 13.91 1.03
C ALA A 59 24.30 14.36 -0.35
N LEU A 60 24.06 15.65 -0.47
CA LEU A 60 23.49 16.27 -1.67
C LEU A 60 24.46 17.34 -2.19
N ILE A 61 24.95 17.14 -3.41
CA ILE A 61 25.86 18.08 -4.07
C ILE A 61 25.08 19.25 -4.66
N ARG A 62 25.67 20.45 -4.54
CA ARG A 62 25.20 21.69 -5.15
C ARG A 62 26.35 22.36 -5.91
N PRO A 63 26.15 22.82 -7.15
CA PRO A 63 27.07 23.76 -7.77
C PRO A 63 27.19 25.01 -6.90
N ARG A 64 28.41 25.47 -6.62
CA ARG A 64 28.63 26.69 -5.84
C ARG A 64 28.10 27.94 -6.55
N ASP A 65 28.30 28.00 -7.87
CA ASP A 65 27.78 29.06 -8.71
C ASP A 65 26.57 28.58 -9.51
N LYS A 66 25.38 29.02 -9.08
CA LYS A 66 24.11 28.68 -9.74
C LYS A 66 23.94 29.33 -11.11
N THR A 67 24.77 30.31 -11.46
CA THR A 67 24.78 30.93 -12.80
C THR A 67 25.57 30.09 -13.81
N GLU A 68 26.54 29.31 -13.34
CA GLU A 68 27.25 28.33 -14.19
C GLU A 68 26.40 27.07 -14.41
N PHE A 69 25.82 26.52 -13.33
CA PHE A 69 24.90 25.39 -13.36
C PHE A 69 23.73 25.62 -12.38
N PRO A 70 22.47 25.70 -12.83
CA PRO A 70 21.32 25.98 -11.97
C PRO A 70 21.15 25.01 -10.80
N GLY A 71 21.50 23.74 -11.02
CA GLY A 71 21.34 22.66 -10.05
C GLY A 71 22.18 21.43 -10.35
N PRO A 72 22.06 20.39 -9.51
CA PRO A 72 22.78 19.14 -9.68
C PRO A 72 22.39 18.42 -10.97
N THR A 73 21.11 18.43 -11.35
CA THR A 73 20.61 17.75 -12.56
C THR A 73 21.33 18.25 -13.82
N GLU A 74 21.46 19.56 -13.98
CA GLU A 74 22.15 20.16 -15.12
C GLU A 74 23.65 19.88 -15.10
N LEU A 75 24.27 19.91 -13.90
CA LEU A 75 25.69 19.60 -13.71
C LEU A 75 26.02 18.16 -14.11
N PHE A 76 25.26 17.18 -13.64
CA PHE A 76 25.50 15.76 -13.96
C PHE A 76 25.19 15.45 -15.43
N ALA A 77 24.14 16.04 -16.00
CA ALA A 77 23.83 15.90 -17.42
C ALA A 77 24.95 16.49 -18.31
N ALA A 78 25.53 17.62 -17.91
CA ALA A 78 26.70 18.20 -18.59
C ALA A 78 27.93 17.29 -18.48
N ALA A 79 28.17 16.68 -17.32
CA ALA A 79 29.25 15.74 -17.13
C ALA A 79 29.13 14.49 -18.01
N GLU A 80 27.92 13.98 -18.20
CA GLU A 80 27.65 12.87 -19.11
C GLU A 80 27.93 13.26 -20.58
N ARG A 81 27.40 14.41 -21.04
CA ARG A 81 27.68 14.92 -22.39
C ARG A 81 29.16 15.15 -22.66
N CYS A 82 29.90 15.60 -21.64
CA CYS A 82 31.33 15.90 -21.73
C CYS A 82 32.23 14.69 -21.41
N GLY A 83 31.68 13.49 -21.16
CA GLY A 83 32.46 12.30 -20.84
C GLY A 83 33.28 12.42 -19.54
N SER A 84 32.85 13.27 -18.61
CA SER A 84 33.56 13.63 -17.37
C SER A 84 32.85 13.14 -16.10
N SER A 85 31.89 12.22 -16.23
CA SER A 85 31.08 11.72 -15.10
C SER A 85 31.93 11.07 -14.00
N MET A 86 32.92 10.24 -14.35
CA MET A 86 33.76 9.58 -13.35
C MET A 86 34.62 10.57 -12.55
N GLN A 87 35.15 11.60 -13.21
CA GLN A 87 35.94 12.66 -12.58
C GLN A 87 35.05 13.52 -11.66
N LEU A 88 33.82 13.82 -12.07
CA LEU A 88 32.86 14.53 -11.24
C LEU A 88 32.45 13.68 -10.02
N ASP A 89 32.10 12.41 -10.21
CA ASP A 89 31.73 11.48 -9.12
C ASP A 89 32.84 11.35 -8.08
N GLN A 90 34.10 11.26 -8.54
CA GLN A 90 35.26 11.26 -7.67
C GLN A 90 35.39 12.57 -6.86
N ALA A 91 35.24 13.74 -7.50
CA ALA A 91 35.32 15.02 -6.83
C ALA A 91 34.19 15.20 -5.80
N CYS A 92 32.96 14.85 -6.17
CA CYS A 92 31.79 14.84 -5.28
C CYS A 92 32.07 13.99 -4.03
N ARG A 93 32.48 12.72 -4.23
CA ARG A 93 32.77 11.79 -3.14
C ARG A 93 33.85 12.32 -2.19
N GLU A 94 34.92 12.90 -2.72
CA GLU A 94 36.00 13.45 -1.89
C GLU A 94 35.51 14.62 -1.03
N ILE A 95 34.81 15.59 -1.62
CA ILE A 95 34.30 16.77 -0.90
C ILE A 95 33.30 16.35 0.18
N ILE A 96 32.38 15.42 -0.15
CA ILE A 96 31.41 14.90 0.80
C ILE A 96 32.10 14.22 1.99
N LEU A 97 33.04 13.30 1.73
CA LEU A 97 33.74 12.56 2.80
C LEU A 97 34.51 13.50 3.73
N ARG A 98 35.24 14.47 3.17
CA ARG A 98 35.98 15.47 3.95
C ARG A 98 35.03 16.33 4.77
N ARG A 99 33.92 16.78 4.17
CA ARG A 99 32.94 17.62 4.86
C ARG A 99 32.25 16.88 5.99
N PHE A 100 31.77 15.66 5.75
CA PHE A 100 31.14 14.80 6.75
C PHE A 100 32.07 14.55 7.94
N ALA A 101 33.34 14.21 7.68
CA ALA A 101 34.35 14.03 8.71
C ALA A 101 34.60 15.33 9.52
N SER A 102 34.76 16.47 8.83
CA SER A 102 35.04 17.77 9.46
C SER A 102 33.92 18.23 10.40
N LEU A 103 32.67 17.94 10.05
CA LEU A 103 31.50 18.28 10.85
C LEU A 103 31.29 17.32 12.04
N GLY A 104 31.98 16.18 12.07
CA GLY A 104 31.82 15.18 13.12
C GLY A 104 30.38 14.68 13.24
N LEU A 105 29.68 14.51 12.11
CA LEU A 105 28.28 14.06 12.11
C LEU A 105 28.19 12.60 12.63
N PRO A 106 27.15 12.25 13.41
CA PRO A 106 26.94 10.90 13.89
C PRO A 106 26.38 9.96 12.79
N GLY A 107 26.18 8.68 13.11
CA GLY A 107 25.48 7.75 12.22
C GLY A 107 26.25 7.41 10.94
N THR A 108 25.53 7.11 9.87
CA THR A 108 26.13 6.77 8.57
C THR A 108 25.95 7.84 7.51
N LEU A 109 26.83 7.85 6.52
CA LEU A 109 26.79 8.72 5.37
C LEU A 109 26.23 7.95 4.17
N PHE A 110 25.15 8.45 3.58
CA PHE A 110 24.57 7.91 2.38
C PHE A 110 25.15 8.64 1.16
N LEU A 111 25.70 7.87 0.23
CA LEU A 111 26.37 8.35 -0.96
C LEU A 111 25.70 7.78 -2.21
N ASN A 112 25.13 8.68 -2.99
CA ASN A 112 24.65 8.39 -4.33
C ASN A 112 25.78 7.87 -5.24
N ALA A 113 25.55 6.73 -5.89
CA ALA A 113 26.46 6.15 -6.86
C ALA A 113 25.70 5.50 -8.02
N THR A 114 26.22 5.68 -9.23
CA THR A 114 25.71 4.96 -10.40
C THR A 114 26.26 3.53 -10.42
N PRO A 115 25.55 2.53 -10.99
CA PRO A 115 26.08 1.17 -11.13
C PRO A 115 27.46 1.12 -11.80
N ARG A 116 27.70 2.00 -12.78
CA ARG A 116 29.00 2.14 -13.46
C ARG A 116 30.11 2.60 -12.54
N SER A 117 29.81 3.48 -11.57
CA SER A 117 30.78 3.95 -10.59
C SER A 117 31.40 2.82 -9.78
N LEU A 118 30.64 1.74 -9.53
CA LEU A 118 31.16 0.59 -8.78
C LEU A 118 32.31 -0.11 -9.49
N PHE A 119 32.42 0.02 -10.81
CA PHE A 119 33.50 -0.55 -11.61
C PHE A 119 34.68 0.41 -11.81
N ASP A 120 34.59 1.66 -11.34
CA ASP A 120 35.67 2.63 -11.44
C ASP A 120 36.89 2.14 -10.65
N PRO A 121 38.06 1.96 -11.30
CA PRO A 121 39.30 1.64 -10.62
C PRO A 121 39.65 2.63 -9.50
N ASN A 122 39.34 3.92 -9.61
CA ASN A 122 39.64 4.88 -8.53
C ASN A 122 38.70 4.70 -7.32
N PHE A 123 37.50 4.17 -7.54
CA PHE A 123 36.59 3.80 -6.46
C PHE A 123 37.00 2.46 -5.82
N GLN A 124 37.39 1.48 -6.64
CA GLN A 124 37.79 0.13 -6.20
C GLN A 124 39.24 0.04 -5.62
N ASN A 125 40.22 0.70 -6.27
CA ASN A 125 41.68 0.57 -6.07
C ASN A 125 42.28 1.54 -5.05
N GLY A 126 41.52 1.90 -4.01
CA GLY A 126 42.13 2.36 -2.77
C GLY A 126 42.32 3.86 -2.58
N GLN A 127 42.05 4.74 -3.55
CA GLN A 127 42.07 6.20 -3.31
C GLN A 127 41.00 6.60 -2.28
N THR A 128 39.76 6.15 -2.48
CA THR A 128 38.67 6.35 -1.50
C THR A 128 39.00 5.69 -0.16
N GLN A 129 39.61 4.50 -0.17
CA GLN A 129 39.98 3.81 1.06
C GLN A 129 41.11 4.53 1.81
N ALA A 130 42.10 5.07 1.10
CA ALA A 130 43.17 5.89 1.66
C ALA A 130 42.60 7.18 2.26
N LEU A 131 41.66 7.83 1.55
CA LEU A 131 40.95 8.99 2.06
C LEU A 131 40.19 8.67 3.34
N LEU A 132 39.38 7.60 3.37
CA LEU A 132 38.67 7.15 4.57
C LEU A 132 39.62 6.90 5.75
N ARG A 133 40.77 6.23 5.51
CA ARG A 133 41.81 6.03 6.54
C ARG A 133 42.36 7.35 7.06
N SER A 134 42.68 8.31 6.18
CA SER A 134 43.19 9.63 6.57
C SER A 134 42.17 10.44 7.38
N LEU A 135 40.88 10.25 7.10
CA LEU A 135 39.76 10.90 7.81
C LEU A 135 39.30 10.13 9.05
N LYS A 136 39.90 8.96 9.33
CA LYS A 136 39.48 8.04 10.40
C LYS A 136 38.00 7.64 10.31
N LEU A 137 37.47 7.52 9.08
CA LEU A 137 36.13 7.03 8.81
C LEU A 137 36.16 5.53 8.49
N ALA A 138 35.39 4.74 9.23
CA ALA A 138 35.23 3.32 8.93
C ALA A 138 34.31 3.13 7.71
N PRO A 139 34.60 2.18 6.79
CA PRO A 139 33.72 1.88 5.66
C PRO A 139 32.28 1.51 6.05
N SER A 140 32.08 0.90 7.23
CA SER A 140 30.75 0.61 7.78
C SER A 140 29.89 1.84 8.09
N ARG A 141 30.51 3.02 8.14
CA ARG A 141 29.78 4.29 8.21
C ARG A 141 29.30 4.78 6.84
N ILE A 142 29.60 4.09 5.75
CA ILE A 142 29.22 4.49 4.40
C ILE A 142 28.15 3.54 3.86
N VAL A 143 27.03 4.12 3.45
CA VAL A 143 25.97 3.44 2.70
C VAL A 143 26.04 3.96 1.27
N ILE A 144 26.15 3.06 0.29
CA ILE A 144 26.15 3.41 -1.12
C ILE A 144 24.73 3.23 -1.65
N GLU A 145 24.13 4.31 -2.12
CA GLU A 145 22.82 4.33 -2.76
C GLU A 145 22.99 4.06 -4.26
N ILE A 146 22.37 2.99 -4.75
CA ILE A 146 22.39 2.63 -6.16
C ILE A 146 21.09 3.10 -6.80
N THR A 147 21.20 4.01 -7.76
CA THR A 147 20.06 4.51 -8.53
C THR A 147 19.66 3.53 -9.64
N GLU A 148 18.35 3.41 -9.90
CA GLU A 148 17.77 2.39 -10.78
C GLU A 148 17.93 2.65 -12.29
N ASN A 149 18.23 3.89 -12.67
CA ASN A 149 18.06 4.38 -14.05
C ASN A 149 19.16 3.94 -15.06
N GLN A 150 20.12 3.09 -14.67
CA GLN A 150 21.16 2.60 -15.58
C GLN A 150 21.06 1.10 -15.88
N LYS A 151 21.09 0.75 -17.17
CA LYS A 151 21.10 -0.64 -17.63
C LYS A 151 22.37 -1.37 -17.18
N ILE A 152 22.18 -2.42 -16.39
CA ILE A 152 23.22 -3.38 -16.02
C ILE A 152 23.21 -4.52 -17.04
N ASN A 153 24.28 -4.62 -17.83
CA ASN A 153 24.40 -5.67 -18.85
C ASN A 153 24.98 -6.98 -18.26
N ASP A 154 25.84 -6.89 -17.25
CA ASP A 154 26.47 -8.03 -16.59
C ASP A 154 26.26 -8.00 -15.07
N PHE A 155 25.21 -8.68 -14.62
CA PHE A 155 24.90 -8.82 -13.19
C PHE A 155 25.93 -9.68 -12.44
N SER A 156 26.69 -10.55 -13.11
CA SER A 156 27.73 -11.35 -12.47
C SER A 156 28.92 -10.48 -12.06
N ALA A 157 29.39 -9.63 -12.96
CA ALA A 157 30.41 -8.64 -12.64
C ALA A 157 29.93 -7.64 -11.58
N PHE A 158 28.67 -7.22 -11.65
CA PHE A 158 28.06 -6.31 -10.69
C PHE A 158 28.03 -6.90 -9.26
N ARG A 159 27.56 -8.15 -9.09
CA ARG A 159 27.58 -8.83 -7.79
C ARG A 159 28.99 -8.95 -7.21
N LYS A 160 29.99 -9.31 -8.04
CA LYS A 160 31.39 -9.36 -7.60
C LYS A 160 31.90 -8.00 -7.11
N ALA A 161 31.51 -6.92 -7.78
CA ALA A 161 31.85 -5.57 -7.34
C ALA A 161 31.20 -5.26 -5.98
N LEU A 162 29.91 -5.55 -5.81
CA LEU A 162 29.20 -5.38 -4.53
C LEU A 162 29.89 -6.16 -3.40
N ASP A 163 30.24 -7.43 -3.62
CA ASP A 163 30.92 -8.28 -2.64
C ASP A 163 32.30 -7.71 -2.25
N ALA A 164 33.02 -7.12 -3.20
CA ALA A 164 34.30 -6.46 -2.94
C ALA A 164 34.15 -5.20 -2.05
N PHE A 165 33.02 -4.51 -2.11
CA PHE A 165 32.70 -3.42 -1.19
C PHE A 165 32.18 -3.95 0.16
N ARG A 166 31.28 -4.93 0.18
CA ARG A 166 30.77 -5.54 1.42
C ARG A 166 31.88 -6.14 2.27
N SER A 167 32.85 -6.83 1.67
CA SER A 167 34.03 -7.37 2.38
C SER A 167 34.91 -6.30 3.04
N LYS A 168 34.84 -5.04 2.59
CA LYS A 168 35.50 -3.89 3.22
C LYS A 168 34.63 -3.24 4.30
N GLY A 169 33.36 -3.62 4.41
CA GLY A 169 32.41 -3.16 5.42
C GLY A 169 31.36 -2.17 4.93
N TYR A 170 31.32 -1.82 3.63
CA TYR A 170 30.29 -0.92 3.10
C TYR A 170 28.90 -1.57 3.14
N ARG A 171 27.86 -0.74 3.26
CA ARG A 171 26.46 -1.16 3.13
C ARG A 171 25.83 -0.58 1.87
N PHE A 172 24.72 -1.15 1.43
CA PHE A 172 24.05 -0.76 0.20
C PHE A 172 22.60 -0.39 0.43
N ALA A 173 22.16 0.65 -0.28
CA ALA A 173 20.79 1.07 -0.37
C ALA A 173 20.30 1.06 -1.82
N ILE A 174 19.02 0.76 -2.02
CA ILE A 174 18.31 1.04 -3.27
C ILE A 174 17.53 2.33 -3.09
N ASP A 175 17.68 3.24 -4.05
CA ASP A 175 17.01 4.53 -4.08
C ASP A 175 15.78 4.49 -5.02
N ASP A 176 14.81 5.38 -4.81
CA ASP A 176 13.61 5.56 -5.64
C ASP A 176 12.79 4.29 -5.94
N LEU A 177 12.50 3.46 -4.92
CA LEU A 177 11.68 2.28 -5.13
C LEU A 177 10.26 2.65 -5.62
N GLY A 178 10.01 2.47 -6.92
CA GLY A 178 8.70 2.40 -7.56
C GLY A 178 8.50 3.30 -8.79
N GLN A 179 9.57 3.92 -9.32
CA GLN A 179 9.53 4.65 -10.58
C GLN A 179 9.78 3.77 -11.84
N GLY A 180 10.05 2.46 -11.68
CA GLY A 180 10.36 1.57 -12.81
C GLY A 180 10.03 0.07 -12.64
N MET A 181 10.11 -0.68 -13.75
CA MET A 181 9.78 -2.12 -13.83
C MET A 181 10.92 -3.07 -13.42
N SER A 182 12.05 -2.56 -12.92
CA SER A 182 13.26 -3.37 -12.61
C SER A 182 13.52 -3.57 -11.11
N ASN A 183 12.62 -3.10 -10.24
CA ASN A 183 12.96 -2.80 -8.85
C ASN A 183 13.10 -4.08 -8.00
N LEU A 184 12.26 -5.08 -8.27
CA LEU A 184 12.37 -6.39 -7.62
C LEU A 184 13.62 -7.15 -8.05
N ARG A 185 14.05 -6.99 -9.32
CA ARG A 185 15.28 -7.60 -9.80
C ARG A 185 16.50 -6.93 -9.17
N MET A 186 16.54 -5.61 -9.11
CA MET A 186 17.63 -4.91 -8.44
C MET A 186 17.71 -5.28 -6.94
N TRP A 187 16.56 -5.46 -6.29
CA TRP A 187 16.49 -5.93 -4.91
C TRP A 187 17.15 -7.30 -4.73
N THR A 188 16.80 -8.28 -5.57
CA THR A 188 17.37 -9.64 -5.49
C THR A 188 18.84 -9.69 -5.92
N GLU A 189 19.29 -8.78 -6.76
CA GLU A 189 20.68 -8.75 -7.22
C GLU A 189 21.62 -8.04 -6.22
N ILE A 190 21.15 -6.94 -5.60
CA ILE A 190 21.93 -6.14 -4.64
C ILE A 190 21.92 -6.74 -3.23
N HIS A 191 20.84 -7.42 -2.84
CA HIS A 191 20.55 -7.81 -1.45
C HIS A 191 20.73 -6.62 -0.49
N PRO A 192 20.00 -5.51 -0.70
CA PRO A 192 20.28 -4.24 -0.03
C PRO A 192 20.06 -4.33 1.49
N ASP A 193 20.85 -3.55 2.23
CA ASP A 193 20.65 -3.34 3.67
C ASP A 193 19.47 -2.38 3.92
N ILE A 194 19.25 -1.45 2.97
CA ILE A 194 18.25 -0.39 3.06
C ILE A 194 17.52 -0.24 1.72
N VAL A 195 16.22 -0.01 1.75
CA VAL A 195 15.44 0.36 0.57
C VAL A 195 14.68 1.64 0.86
N LYS A 196 14.87 2.66 0.02
CA LYS A 196 14.21 3.94 0.15
C LYS A 196 12.95 3.95 -0.72
N ILE A 197 11.82 4.27 -0.10
CA ILE A 197 10.51 4.33 -0.74
C ILE A 197 10.36 5.73 -1.31
N ASP A 198 10.14 5.80 -2.62
CA ASP A 198 10.00 7.06 -3.34
C ASP A 198 8.87 7.93 -2.76
N ARG A 199 9.08 9.26 -2.83
CA ARG A 199 8.13 10.28 -2.39
C ARG A 199 6.72 10.05 -2.94
N HIS A 200 6.57 9.57 -4.17
CA HIS A 200 5.28 9.32 -4.81
C HIS A 200 4.35 8.45 -3.94
N PHE A 201 4.89 7.46 -3.24
CA PHE A 201 4.11 6.56 -2.38
C PHE A 201 3.85 7.14 -0.99
N ILE A 202 4.68 8.09 -0.54
CA ILE A 202 4.62 8.64 0.82
C ILE A 202 3.79 9.92 0.87
N ASP A 203 3.87 10.76 -0.14
CA ASP A 203 3.14 12.03 -0.22
C ASP A 203 1.62 11.77 -0.25
N GLY A 204 0.91 12.23 0.78
CA GLY A 204 -0.54 12.02 0.93
C GLY A 204 -0.94 10.58 1.32
N ILE A 205 -0.01 9.74 1.78
CA ILE A 205 -0.30 8.36 2.20
C ILE A 205 -1.36 8.28 3.31
N ALA A 206 -1.48 9.31 4.16
CA ALA A 206 -2.50 9.34 5.21
C ALA A 206 -3.94 9.45 4.66
N GLU A 207 -4.11 9.83 3.39
CA GLU A 207 -5.42 10.03 2.75
C GLU A 207 -5.69 9.00 1.64
N ASP A 208 -4.65 8.32 1.16
CA ASP A 208 -4.73 7.37 0.05
C ASP A 208 -4.58 5.91 0.54
N GLY A 209 -5.70 5.19 0.57
CA GLY A 209 -5.74 3.78 0.99
C GLY A 209 -4.94 2.84 0.10
N LEU A 210 -4.77 3.15 -1.20
CA LEU A 210 -3.94 2.34 -2.10
C LEU A 210 -2.46 2.51 -1.77
N LYS A 211 -1.99 3.76 -1.64
CA LYS A 211 -0.59 4.04 -1.24
C LYS A 211 -0.27 3.39 0.10
N PHE A 212 -1.18 3.51 1.06
CA PHE A 212 -1.05 2.89 2.38
C PHE A 212 -0.82 1.37 2.28
N GLN A 213 -1.65 0.66 1.51
CA GLN A 213 -1.52 -0.79 1.36
C GLN A 213 -0.27 -1.20 0.57
N LEU A 214 0.12 -0.43 -0.45
CA LEU A 214 1.36 -0.66 -1.21
C LEU A 214 2.58 -0.54 -0.30
N VAL A 215 2.66 0.52 0.50
CA VAL A 215 3.77 0.72 1.45
C VAL A 215 3.77 -0.36 2.55
N ARG A 216 2.60 -0.80 3.03
CA ARG A 216 2.51 -1.97 3.92
C ARG A 216 3.03 -3.26 3.28
N ALA A 217 2.70 -3.50 2.01
CA ALA A 217 3.19 -4.67 1.29
C ALA A 217 4.72 -4.61 1.09
N MET A 218 5.25 -3.43 0.75
CA MET A 218 6.70 -3.18 0.68
C MET A 218 7.37 -3.45 2.04
N HIS A 219 6.74 -3.03 3.15
CA HIS A 219 7.21 -3.33 4.50
C HIS A 219 7.35 -4.83 4.77
N GLY A 220 6.30 -5.62 4.52
CA GLY A 220 6.35 -7.07 4.71
C GLY A 220 7.39 -7.76 3.81
N MET A 221 7.59 -7.27 2.59
CA MET A 221 8.63 -7.76 1.69
C MET A 221 10.03 -7.43 2.22
N ALA A 222 10.25 -6.22 2.70
CA ALA A 222 11.52 -5.81 3.27
C ALA A 222 11.89 -6.62 4.52
N GLU A 223 10.93 -6.86 5.41
CA GLU A 223 11.10 -7.74 6.58
C GLU A 223 11.53 -9.16 6.16
N THR A 224 10.87 -9.71 5.14
CA THR A 224 11.19 -11.05 4.61
C THR A 224 12.59 -11.12 4.01
N CYS A 225 13.03 -10.05 3.35
CA CYS A 225 14.36 -9.95 2.76
C CYS A 225 15.46 -9.51 3.74
N GLY A 226 15.13 -9.17 4.99
CA GLY A 226 16.07 -8.66 5.98
C GLY A 226 16.61 -7.25 5.68
N ALA A 227 15.87 -6.45 4.89
CA ALA A 227 16.21 -5.08 4.55
C ALA A 227 15.38 -4.08 5.37
N PHE A 228 15.94 -2.91 5.67
CA PHE A 228 15.17 -1.84 6.32
C PHE A 228 14.59 -0.84 5.32
N LEU A 229 13.41 -0.31 5.60
CA LEU A 229 12.79 0.72 4.78
C LEU A 229 13.05 2.15 5.28
N VAL A 230 13.25 3.06 4.35
CA VAL A 230 13.24 4.52 4.59
C VAL A 230 12.09 5.12 3.78
N ALA A 231 11.15 5.79 4.44
CA ALA A 231 10.12 6.57 3.74
C ALA A 231 10.67 7.95 3.36
N GLU A 232 10.73 8.26 2.07
CA GLU A 232 11.19 9.56 1.60
C GLU A 232 10.07 10.56 1.35
N GLY A 233 10.43 11.85 1.29
CA GLY A 233 9.48 12.90 0.98
C GLY A 233 8.43 13.12 2.08
N VAL A 234 8.73 12.76 3.33
CA VAL A 234 7.81 13.01 4.45
C VAL A 234 7.80 14.50 4.79
N GLU A 235 6.75 15.20 4.34
CA GLU A 235 6.60 16.66 4.50
C GLU A 235 5.44 17.05 5.41
N ARG A 236 4.47 16.16 5.61
CA ARG A 236 3.27 16.38 6.42
C ARG A 236 3.33 15.54 7.71
N LYS A 237 2.78 16.09 8.78
CA LYS A 237 2.67 15.40 10.09
C LYS A 237 1.83 14.12 9.97
N GLU A 238 0.75 14.18 9.20
CA GLU A 238 -0.19 13.07 9.00
C GLU A 238 0.49 11.89 8.31
N ASP A 239 1.26 12.15 7.24
CA ASP A 239 1.99 11.11 6.51
C ASP A 239 3.11 10.51 7.37
N PHE A 240 3.78 11.34 8.17
CA PHE A 240 4.76 10.89 9.15
C PHE A 240 4.17 9.91 10.18
N LEU A 241 2.97 10.22 10.72
CA LEU A 241 2.26 9.33 11.64
C LEU A 241 1.83 8.04 10.94
N ALA A 242 1.31 8.11 9.72
CA ALA A 242 0.95 6.93 8.94
C ALA A 242 2.16 6.01 8.69
N VAL A 243 3.30 6.56 8.26
CA VAL A 243 4.58 5.83 8.08
C VAL A 243 5.03 5.16 9.37
N ARG A 244 4.99 5.87 10.50
CA ARG A 244 5.30 5.32 11.84
C ARG A 244 4.37 4.17 12.20
N ASP A 245 3.07 4.33 11.94
CA ASP A 245 2.05 3.36 12.36
C ASP A 245 2.02 2.11 11.48
N ILE A 246 2.42 2.22 10.21
CA ILE A 246 2.74 1.07 9.34
C ILE A 246 3.88 0.24 9.93
N GLY A 247 4.81 0.87 10.64
CA GLY A 247 5.99 0.23 11.23
C GLY A 247 7.27 0.45 10.43
N ILE A 248 7.26 1.36 9.44
CA ILE A 248 8.49 1.72 8.70
C ILE A 248 9.55 2.20 9.70
N PRO A 249 10.81 1.71 9.63
CA PRO A 249 11.79 1.99 10.67
C PRO A 249 12.43 3.39 10.55
N PHE A 250 12.51 3.93 9.33
CA PHE A 250 13.20 5.19 9.05
C PHE A 250 12.37 6.15 8.19
N ALA A 251 12.55 7.46 8.40
CA ALA A 251 11.90 8.50 7.60
C ALA A 251 12.86 9.65 7.25
N GLN A 252 12.67 10.22 6.06
CA GLN A 252 13.38 11.38 5.55
C GLN A 252 12.41 12.32 4.83
N GLY A 253 12.61 13.63 5.00
CA GLY A 253 11.78 14.65 4.35
C GLY A 253 11.79 15.96 5.14
N PHE A 254 11.12 16.99 4.61
CA PHE A 254 11.17 18.32 5.22
C PHE A 254 10.50 18.40 6.58
N PHE A 255 9.57 17.49 6.89
CA PHE A 255 9.01 17.37 8.24
C PHE A 255 10.06 16.90 9.26
N VAL A 256 10.98 16.03 8.85
CA VAL A 256 12.09 15.55 9.69
C VAL A 256 13.17 16.64 9.80
N ALA A 257 13.72 17.06 8.67
CA ALA A 257 14.56 18.25 8.51
C ALA A 257 14.87 18.50 7.03
N ARG A 258 15.09 19.77 6.68
CA ARG A 258 15.58 20.15 5.34
C ARG A 258 17.08 19.86 5.19
N PRO A 259 17.57 19.65 3.95
CA PRO A 259 19.00 19.62 3.67
C PRO A 259 19.70 20.88 4.18
N SER A 260 20.87 20.72 4.79
CA SER A 260 21.64 21.86 5.33
C SER A 260 23.15 21.62 5.18
N PRO A 261 23.96 22.66 4.90
CA PRO A 261 25.42 22.56 4.91
C PRO A 261 26.02 22.30 6.30
N ILE A 262 25.22 22.51 7.36
CA ILE A 262 25.53 22.24 8.76
C ILE A 262 24.25 21.69 9.41
N PRO A 263 23.95 20.39 9.26
CA PRO A 263 22.73 19.82 9.84
C PRO A 263 22.85 19.71 11.36
N ALA A 264 21.71 19.71 12.06
CA ALA A 264 21.66 19.37 13.47
C ALA A 264 22.12 17.91 13.68
N ARG A 265 22.75 17.64 14.83
CA ARG A 265 23.21 16.28 15.18
C ARG A 265 22.15 15.43 15.86
N THR A 266 21.09 16.07 16.35
CA THR A 266 19.97 15.45 17.04
C THR A 266 18.66 15.93 16.44
N PRO A 267 17.59 15.11 16.46
CA PRO A 267 16.28 15.51 15.96
C PRO A 267 15.68 16.68 16.74
N ASP A 268 14.83 17.46 16.06
CA ASP A 268 14.04 18.53 16.68
C ASP A 268 13.04 17.94 17.70
N SER A 269 12.92 18.59 18.87
CA SER A 269 11.93 18.25 19.88
C SER A 269 10.50 18.15 19.33
N ALA A 270 10.10 19.03 18.41
CA ALA A 270 8.75 19.01 17.86
C ALA A 270 8.47 17.72 17.06
N VAL A 271 9.47 17.19 16.35
CA VAL A 271 9.38 15.91 15.63
C VAL A 271 9.33 14.75 16.62
N LEU A 272 10.14 14.80 17.69
CA LEU A 272 10.16 13.79 18.74
C LEU A 272 8.86 13.74 19.55
N ASP A 273 8.21 14.88 19.77
CA ASP A 273 6.92 14.97 20.45
C ASP A 273 5.82 14.31 19.61
N VAL A 274 5.83 14.50 18.29
CA VAL A 274 4.91 13.82 17.37
C VAL A 274 5.17 12.32 17.36
N LEU A 275 6.44 11.89 17.33
CA LEU A 275 6.79 10.47 17.45
C LEU A 275 6.28 9.85 18.74
N SER A 276 6.41 10.57 19.85
CA SER A 276 6.03 10.13 21.19
C SER A 276 4.53 10.21 21.45
N GLY A 277 3.78 10.91 20.60
CA GLY A 277 2.33 11.02 20.73
C GLY A 277 1.65 9.66 20.54
N GLY A 278 0.87 9.23 21.53
CA GLY A 278 0.11 7.97 21.50
C GLY A 278 -1.07 7.94 20.50
N ARG A 279 -1.25 8.99 19.71
CA ARG A 279 -2.32 9.06 18.69
C ARG A 279 -1.97 8.17 17.51
N ILE A 280 -2.84 7.24 17.17
CA ILE A 280 -2.74 6.37 16.01
C ILE A 280 -3.50 7.01 14.85
N ALA A 281 -2.89 7.05 13.66
CA ALA A 281 -3.56 7.52 12.46
C ALA A 281 -4.79 6.64 12.16
N VAL A 282 -5.91 7.29 11.79
CA VAL A 282 -7.05 6.61 11.18
C VAL A 282 -6.70 6.40 9.73
N PHE A 283 -6.69 5.14 9.29
CA PHE A 283 -6.30 4.84 7.92
C PHE A 283 -7.51 5.05 7.01
N PRO A 284 -7.31 5.64 5.82
CA PRO A 284 -8.35 5.78 4.83
C PRO A 284 -8.91 4.39 4.56
N SER A 285 -10.15 4.16 5.00
CA SER A 285 -10.89 2.96 4.63
C SER A 285 -11.02 3.01 3.13
N SER A 286 -10.58 1.95 2.45
CA SER A 286 -10.63 1.85 1.00
C SER A 286 -12.08 1.79 0.53
N GLY A 287 -12.76 2.95 0.52
CA GLY A 287 -14.06 3.17 -0.10
C GLY A 287 -14.01 2.99 -1.62
N LYS A 288 -12.84 2.63 -2.17
CA LYS A 288 -12.64 2.03 -3.48
C LYS A 288 -11.63 0.89 -3.31
N SER A 289 -12.11 -0.34 -3.43
CA SER A 289 -11.39 -1.63 -3.49
C SER A 289 -9.89 -1.61 -3.14
N ALA A 290 -9.56 -1.99 -1.91
CA ALA A 290 -8.24 -2.57 -1.60
C ALA A 290 -8.42 -4.00 -1.09
N GLY A 291 -8.91 -4.87 -1.96
CA GLY A 291 -8.43 -6.25 -1.98
C GLY A 291 -7.22 -6.27 -2.90
N HIS A 292 -6.19 -7.06 -2.57
CA HIS A 292 -5.10 -7.47 -3.48
C HIS A 292 -5.50 -7.30 -4.94
N SER A 293 -4.77 -6.51 -5.74
CA SER A 293 -5.09 -6.34 -7.15
C SER A 293 -5.11 -7.73 -7.79
N VAL A 294 -6.31 -8.25 -8.01
CA VAL A 294 -6.47 -9.55 -8.63
C VAL A 294 -5.97 -9.36 -10.05
N THR A 295 -4.97 -10.15 -10.44
CA THR A 295 -4.36 -10.05 -11.76
C THR A 295 -4.92 -11.12 -12.69
N ALA A 296 -4.59 -11.02 -13.98
CA ALA A 296 -4.93 -12.01 -14.99
C ALA A 296 -4.53 -13.44 -14.58
N ARG A 297 -3.48 -13.61 -13.76
CA ARG A 297 -3.08 -14.91 -13.18
C ARG A 297 -4.23 -15.63 -12.48
N ALA A 298 -5.17 -14.94 -11.86
CA ALA A 298 -6.31 -15.55 -11.18
C ALA A 298 -7.29 -16.24 -12.15
N LEU A 299 -7.20 -15.92 -13.45
CA LEU A 299 -7.97 -16.54 -14.52
C LEU A 299 -7.22 -17.67 -15.24
N LEU A 300 -5.99 -17.99 -14.81
CA LEU A 300 -5.15 -18.95 -15.49
C LEU A 300 -5.72 -20.36 -15.39
N GLN A 301 -6.02 -20.92 -16.56
CA GLN A 301 -6.33 -22.34 -16.75
C GLN A 301 -5.18 -22.98 -17.52
N GLU A 302 -4.59 -24.02 -16.92
CA GLU A 302 -3.53 -24.78 -17.55
C GLU A 302 -4.10 -25.63 -18.69
N VAL A 303 -3.67 -25.34 -19.91
CA VAL A 303 -3.98 -26.15 -21.09
C VAL A 303 -2.66 -26.59 -21.71
N VAL A 304 -2.53 -27.88 -21.97
CA VAL A 304 -1.31 -28.41 -22.61
C VAL A 304 -1.26 -27.89 -24.06
N PRO A 305 -0.23 -27.11 -24.42
CA PRO A 305 -0.14 -26.53 -25.76
C PRO A 305 0.36 -27.56 -26.77
N VAL A 306 0.20 -27.26 -28.07
CA VAL A 306 0.72 -28.08 -29.16
C VAL A 306 1.75 -27.34 -30.01
N GLN A 307 2.55 -28.11 -30.72
CA GLN A 307 3.51 -27.59 -31.69
C GLN A 307 2.81 -27.28 -33.01
N PRO A 308 3.23 -26.22 -33.75
CA PRO A 308 2.57 -25.80 -35.00
C PRO A 308 2.61 -26.85 -36.11
N SER A 309 3.54 -27.80 -36.03
CA SER A 309 3.70 -28.92 -36.96
C SER A 309 2.71 -30.07 -36.75
N LEU A 310 2.00 -30.10 -35.62
CA LEU A 310 1.01 -31.14 -35.32
C LEU A 310 -0.11 -31.10 -36.36
N ASN A 311 -0.58 -32.24 -36.87
CA ASN A 311 -1.59 -32.22 -37.90
C ASN A 311 -3.01 -31.92 -37.35
N CYS A 312 -3.86 -31.33 -38.19
CA CYS A 312 -5.23 -30.94 -37.82
C CYS A 312 -6.09 -32.11 -37.34
N ASP A 313 -5.92 -33.32 -37.90
CA ASP A 313 -6.64 -34.52 -37.43
C ASP A 313 -6.30 -34.89 -35.98
N SER A 314 -5.05 -34.68 -35.57
CA SER A 314 -4.59 -34.97 -34.21
C SER A 314 -5.12 -33.92 -33.23
N VAL A 315 -5.19 -32.65 -33.63
CA VAL A 315 -5.84 -31.58 -32.85
C VAL A 315 -7.35 -31.84 -32.72
N PHE A 316 -8.01 -32.30 -33.79
CA PHE A 316 -9.41 -32.71 -33.75
C PHE A 316 -9.64 -33.87 -32.77
N GLN A 317 -8.82 -34.92 -32.83
CA GLN A 317 -8.86 -36.03 -31.86
C GLN A 317 -8.61 -35.55 -30.42
N HIS A 318 -7.77 -34.53 -30.23
CA HIS A 318 -7.51 -33.95 -28.92
C HIS A 318 -8.77 -33.32 -28.33
N PHE A 319 -9.56 -32.62 -29.15
CA PHE A 319 -10.86 -32.06 -28.75
C PHE A 319 -11.94 -33.13 -28.56
N GLU A 320 -11.93 -34.21 -29.34
CA GLU A 320 -12.87 -35.34 -29.13
C GLU A 320 -12.63 -36.05 -27.80
N ARG A 321 -11.36 -36.26 -27.43
CA ARG A 321 -10.99 -36.87 -26.14
C ARG A 321 -11.25 -35.97 -24.94
N HIS A 322 -11.32 -34.65 -25.14
CA HIS A 322 -11.54 -33.66 -24.09
C HIS A 322 -12.70 -32.72 -24.45
N PRO A 323 -13.96 -33.16 -24.28
CA PRO A 323 -15.13 -32.37 -24.68
C PRO A 323 -15.26 -31.01 -23.96
N GLN A 324 -14.64 -30.88 -22.79
CA GLN A 324 -14.60 -29.66 -21.97
C GLN A 324 -13.60 -28.61 -22.50
N LEU A 325 -12.65 -29.03 -23.34
CA LEU A 325 -11.59 -28.16 -23.86
C LEU A 325 -12.13 -27.26 -24.96
N ARG A 326 -12.08 -25.93 -24.73
CA ARG A 326 -12.67 -24.93 -25.63
C ARG A 326 -11.69 -24.46 -26.70
N GLU A 327 -10.42 -24.45 -26.36
CA GLU A 327 -9.36 -23.90 -27.18
C GLU A 327 -8.02 -24.58 -26.90
N LEU A 328 -7.11 -24.48 -27.86
CA LEU A 328 -5.84 -25.18 -27.84
C LEU A 328 -4.71 -24.23 -28.27
N PRO A 329 -3.78 -23.89 -27.36
CA PRO A 329 -2.70 -22.96 -27.67
C PRO A 329 -1.64 -23.63 -28.53
N VAL A 330 -1.13 -22.88 -29.49
CA VAL A 330 -0.02 -23.28 -30.35
C VAL A 330 1.21 -22.48 -29.93
N ILE A 331 2.29 -23.16 -29.57
CA ILE A 331 3.52 -22.53 -29.08
C ILE A 331 4.73 -22.91 -29.95
N SER A 332 5.77 -22.08 -29.94
CA SER A 332 7.06 -22.40 -30.54
C SER A 332 7.82 -23.44 -29.70
N ALA A 333 8.95 -23.92 -30.21
CA ALA A 333 9.85 -24.81 -29.46
C ALA A 333 10.44 -24.11 -28.21
N GLU A 334 10.56 -22.79 -28.27
CA GLU A 334 11.05 -21.92 -27.19
C GLU A 334 9.95 -21.53 -26.18
N GLY A 335 8.71 -22.00 -26.37
CA GLY A 335 7.61 -21.75 -25.43
C GLY A 335 6.87 -20.42 -25.64
N MET A 336 7.08 -19.74 -26.77
CA MET A 336 6.38 -18.50 -27.12
C MET A 336 5.03 -18.81 -27.76
N PRO A 337 3.95 -18.08 -27.43
CA PRO A 337 2.64 -18.28 -28.07
C PRO A 337 2.68 -17.82 -29.53
N LEU A 338 2.26 -18.72 -30.44
CA LEU A 338 2.16 -18.46 -31.88
C LEU A 338 0.72 -18.28 -32.35
N GLY A 339 -0.24 -18.90 -31.67
CA GLY A 339 -1.64 -18.82 -32.04
C GLY A 339 -2.56 -19.61 -31.12
N LEU A 340 -3.86 -19.52 -31.38
CA LEU A 340 -4.91 -20.20 -30.61
C LEU A 340 -5.88 -20.89 -31.57
N ILE A 341 -6.19 -22.17 -31.31
CA ILE A 341 -7.14 -22.94 -32.10
C ILE A 341 -8.43 -23.07 -31.29
N HIS A 342 -9.53 -22.50 -31.78
CA HIS A 342 -10.84 -22.64 -31.15
C HIS A 342 -11.55 -23.90 -31.64
N ARG A 343 -12.12 -24.67 -30.70
CA ARG A 343 -12.83 -25.92 -31.00
C ARG A 343 -13.95 -25.73 -32.02
N GLY A 344 -14.82 -24.73 -31.82
CA GLY A 344 -15.96 -24.47 -32.69
C GLY A 344 -15.54 -24.22 -34.14
N LYS A 345 -14.60 -23.30 -34.35
CA LYS A 345 -14.08 -22.95 -35.67
C LYS A 345 -13.40 -24.13 -36.36
N LEU A 346 -12.58 -24.90 -35.64
CA LEU A 346 -11.90 -26.07 -36.18
C LEU A 346 -12.91 -27.16 -36.63
N ILE A 347 -13.88 -27.48 -35.76
CA ILE A 347 -14.90 -28.48 -36.07
C ILE A 347 -15.75 -28.03 -37.26
N ASP A 348 -16.19 -26.77 -37.28
CA ASP A 348 -16.98 -26.22 -38.39
C ASP A 348 -16.20 -26.23 -39.72
N ASP A 349 -14.89 -25.96 -39.70
CA ASP A 349 -14.06 -25.97 -40.90
C ASP A 349 -13.79 -27.39 -41.43
N LEU A 350 -13.60 -28.36 -40.54
CA LEU A 350 -13.35 -29.77 -40.90
C LEU A 350 -14.62 -30.56 -41.21
N ALA A 351 -15.78 -30.14 -40.68
CA ALA A 351 -17.08 -30.77 -40.96
C ALA A 351 -17.60 -30.48 -42.38
N ARG A 352 -17.04 -29.48 -43.06
CA ARG A 352 -17.41 -29.15 -44.45
C ARG A 352 -16.93 -30.24 -45.43
N PRO A 353 -17.70 -30.55 -46.50
CA PRO A 353 -17.35 -31.58 -47.47
C PRO A 353 -15.93 -31.40 -48.02
N PHE A 354 -15.18 -32.50 -48.14
CA PHE A 354 -13.82 -32.59 -48.67
C PHE A 354 -12.73 -31.82 -47.88
N ARG A 355 -13.07 -31.03 -46.86
CA ARG A 355 -12.09 -30.23 -46.09
C ARG A 355 -11.24 -31.09 -45.17
N ARG A 356 -11.82 -32.12 -44.53
CA ARG A 356 -11.06 -33.03 -43.67
C ARG A 356 -9.98 -33.81 -44.45
N GLU A 357 -10.28 -34.26 -45.66
CA GLU A 357 -9.31 -34.98 -46.51
C GLU A 357 -8.17 -34.07 -47.01
N ILE A 358 -8.46 -32.78 -47.23
CA ILE A 358 -7.49 -31.79 -47.74
C ILE A 358 -6.62 -31.18 -46.63
N PHE A 359 -7.22 -30.90 -45.47
CA PHE A 359 -6.59 -30.15 -44.38
C PHE A 359 -6.22 -31.00 -43.16
N GLY A 360 -6.81 -32.19 -43.00
CA GLY A 360 -6.59 -33.06 -41.83
C GLY A 360 -5.13 -33.45 -41.63
N ARG A 361 -4.41 -33.78 -42.71
CA ARG A 361 -2.98 -34.12 -42.68
C ARG A 361 -2.04 -32.91 -42.67
N ARG A 362 -2.55 -31.70 -42.84
CA ARG A 362 -1.71 -30.49 -42.85
C ARG A 362 -1.41 -30.00 -41.42
N PRO A 363 -0.35 -29.19 -41.23
CA PRO A 363 -0.03 -28.61 -39.93
C PRO A 363 -1.18 -27.75 -39.37
N CYS A 364 -1.39 -27.79 -38.06
CA CYS A 364 -2.46 -27.07 -37.37
C CYS A 364 -2.27 -25.56 -37.41
N SER A 365 -1.05 -25.09 -37.67
CA SER A 365 -0.72 -23.67 -37.84
C SER A 365 -1.51 -22.98 -38.96
N ILE A 366 -2.12 -23.73 -39.89
CA ILE A 366 -2.92 -23.14 -40.98
C ILE A 366 -4.36 -22.80 -40.56
N LEU A 367 -4.85 -23.37 -39.45
CA LEU A 367 -6.21 -23.18 -38.94
C LEU A 367 -6.25 -22.44 -37.60
N MET A 368 -5.08 -22.11 -37.04
CA MET A 368 -4.98 -21.30 -35.81
C MET A 368 -5.32 -19.83 -36.09
N ASP A 369 -5.86 -19.15 -35.09
CA ASP A 369 -5.81 -17.70 -35.04
C ASP A 369 -4.37 -17.28 -34.74
N ALA A 370 -3.76 -16.53 -35.67
CA ALA A 370 -2.39 -16.05 -35.59
C ALA A 370 -2.27 -14.70 -34.87
N SER A 371 -3.38 -14.12 -34.39
CA SER A 371 -3.38 -12.88 -33.61
C SER A 371 -4.24 -13.00 -32.34
N PRO A 372 -3.98 -14.01 -31.48
CA PRO A 372 -4.73 -14.16 -30.24
C PRO A 372 -4.43 -12.98 -29.30
N LEU A 373 -5.38 -12.67 -28.44
CA LEU A 373 -5.13 -11.72 -27.37
C LEU A 373 -4.10 -12.29 -26.39
N LEU A 374 -2.96 -11.61 -26.24
CA LEU A 374 -1.92 -11.94 -25.27
C LEU A 374 -2.04 -11.04 -24.05
N VAL A 375 -2.07 -11.65 -22.87
CA VAL A 375 -2.23 -10.98 -21.58
C VAL A 375 -1.07 -11.38 -20.68
N ASP A 376 -0.40 -10.41 -20.07
CA ASP A 376 0.61 -10.73 -19.05
C ASP A 376 -0.07 -11.15 -17.74
N ALA A 377 0.45 -12.19 -17.08
CA ALA A 377 -0.11 -12.74 -15.85
C ALA A 377 -0.19 -11.72 -14.70
N SER A 378 0.65 -10.69 -14.73
CA SER A 378 0.65 -9.58 -13.76
C SER A 378 -0.32 -8.45 -14.10
N MET A 379 -0.96 -8.47 -15.28
CA MET A 379 -1.92 -7.44 -15.68
C MET A 379 -3.09 -7.37 -14.70
N PRO A 380 -3.45 -6.19 -14.16
CA PRO A 380 -4.64 -6.01 -13.31
C PRO A 380 -5.93 -6.42 -14.04
N ILE A 381 -6.86 -7.03 -13.30
CA ILE A 381 -8.12 -7.51 -13.87
C ILE A 381 -8.97 -6.39 -14.47
N GLU A 382 -8.90 -5.18 -13.92
CA GLU A 382 -9.60 -4.00 -14.41
C GLU A 382 -9.05 -3.51 -15.74
N ASP A 383 -7.74 -3.62 -15.94
CA ASP A 383 -7.08 -3.25 -17.19
C ASP A 383 -7.34 -4.29 -18.26
N LEU A 384 -7.31 -5.58 -17.89
CA LEU A 384 -7.74 -6.68 -18.76
C LEU A 384 -9.21 -6.50 -19.19
N ALA A 385 -10.12 -6.16 -18.27
CA ALA A 385 -11.52 -5.92 -18.59
C ALA A 385 -11.71 -4.78 -19.59
N ARG A 386 -10.96 -3.68 -19.43
CA ARG A 386 -10.97 -2.57 -20.40
C ARG A 386 -10.42 -3.00 -21.75
N LEU A 387 -9.38 -3.83 -21.76
CA LEU A 387 -8.75 -4.32 -22.98
C LEU A 387 -9.71 -5.24 -23.77
N VAL A 388 -10.34 -6.20 -23.10
CA VAL A 388 -11.33 -7.12 -23.71
C VAL A 388 -12.56 -6.35 -24.20
N THR A 389 -13.03 -5.35 -23.46
CA THR A 389 -14.19 -4.53 -23.85
C THR A 389 -13.91 -3.66 -25.08
N ARG A 390 -12.65 -3.25 -25.29
CA ARG A 390 -12.21 -2.47 -26.46
C ARG A 390 -11.88 -3.33 -27.67
N ALA A 391 -11.60 -4.62 -27.47
CA ALA A 391 -11.42 -5.57 -28.55
C ALA A 391 -12.76 -5.82 -29.29
N SER A 392 -12.70 -6.36 -30.50
CA SER A 392 -13.87 -6.63 -31.34
C SER A 392 -14.96 -7.43 -30.60
N PRO A 393 -16.26 -7.29 -30.92
CA PRO A 393 -17.35 -7.99 -30.23
C PRO A 393 -17.21 -9.52 -30.17
N SER A 394 -16.47 -10.13 -31.12
CA SER A 394 -16.13 -11.55 -31.15
C SER A 394 -15.14 -11.98 -30.05
N ALA A 395 -14.26 -11.09 -29.59
CA ALA A 395 -13.27 -11.36 -28.54
C ALA A 395 -13.91 -11.56 -27.15
N LEU A 396 -15.18 -11.19 -26.97
CA LEU A 396 -15.93 -11.48 -25.75
C LEU A 396 -16.29 -12.97 -25.61
N HIS A 397 -16.20 -13.75 -26.69
CA HIS A 397 -16.56 -15.19 -26.72
C HIS A 397 -15.35 -16.11 -26.94
N GLU A 398 -14.20 -15.55 -27.23
CA GLU A 398 -12.92 -16.25 -27.45
C GLU A 398 -12.06 -16.14 -26.18
N GLY A 399 -11.25 -17.16 -25.89
CA GLY A 399 -10.28 -17.07 -24.79
C GLY A 399 -9.01 -16.33 -25.22
N PHE A 400 -8.21 -15.97 -24.23
CA PHE A 400 -6.95 -15.23 -24.40
C PHE A 400 -5.80 -16.02 -23.78
N ILE A 401 -4.59 -15.81 -24.31
CA ILE A 401 -3.40 -16.49 -23.82
C ILE A 401 -2.78 -15.67 -22.69
N ILE A 402 -2.54 -16.32 -21.55
CA ILE A 402 -1.82 -15.74 -20.43
C ILE A 402 -0.34 -16.10 -20.57
N THR A 403 0.47 -15.06 -20.51
CA THR A 403 1.93 -15.12 -20.64
C THR A 403 2.61 -14.64 -19.38
N GLU A 404 3.84 -15.08 -19.15
CA GLU A 404 4.71 -14.52 -18.12
C GLU A 404 6.10 -14.39 -18.73
N ASN A 405 6.65 -13.16 -18.73
CA ASN A 405 7.90 -12.84 -19.44
C ASN A 405 7.86 -13.29 -20.92
N GLY A 406 6.69 -13.12 -21.57
CA GLY A 406 6.46 -13.50 -22.97
C GLY A 406 6.21 -14.99 -23.23
N HIS A 407 6.45 -15.87 -22.26
CA HIS A 407 6.26 -17.32 -22.43
C HIS A 407 4.84 -17.75 -22.10
N TYR A 408 4.33 -18.78 -22.80
CA TYR A 408 3.02 -19.35 -22.53
C TYR A 408 2.92 -19.90 -21.10
N ARG A 409 1.85 -19.56 -20.39
CA ARG A 409 1.53 -20.10 -19.06
C ARG A 409 0.18 -20.77 -18.98
N GLY A 410 -0.80 -20.28 -19.74
CA GLY A 410 -2.15 -20.81 -19.69
C GLY A 410 -3.07 -20.03 -20.60
N VAL A 411 -4.36 -20.31 -20.49
CA VAL A 411 -5.42 -19.53 -21.13
C VAL A 411 -6.35 -18.95 -20.07
N GLY A 412 -7.06 -17.88 -20.43
CA GLY A 412 -8.12 -17.29 -19.61
C GLY A 412 -9.33 -16.95 -20.47
N HIS A 413 -10.51 -16.87 -19.84
CA HIS A 413 -11.77 -16.63 -20.54
C HIS A 413 -12.52 -15.43 -19.95
N SER A 414 -13.19 -14.67 -20.83
CA SER A 414 -13.97 -13.49 -20.47
C SER A 414 -15.12 -13.76 -19.47
N PRO A 415 -15.86 -14.88 -19.51
CA PRO A 415 -16.88 -15.19 -18.50
C PRO A 415 -16.32 -15.38 -17.08
N ASP A 416 -15.13 -15.98 -16.97
CA ASP A 416 -14.45 -16.19 -15.69
C ASP A 416 -13.97 -14.85 -15.11
N MET A 417 -13.50 -13.95 -15.98
CA MET A 417 -13.17 -12.56 -15.63
C MET A 417 -14.37 -11.80 -15.07
N VAL A 418 -15.53 -11.87 -15.74
CA VAL A 418 -16.75 -11.20 -15.28
C VAL A 418 -17.19 -11.74 -13.92
N THR A 419 -17.15 -13.06 -13.73
CA THR A 419 -17.47 -13.70 -12.45
C THR A 419 -16.52 -13.23 -11.34
N LEU A 420 -15.22 -13.19 -11.62
CA LEU A 420 -14.19 -12.75 -10.69
C LEU A 420 -14.34 -11.28 -10.29
N ILE A 421 -14.60 -10.39 -11.25
CA ILE A 421 -14.88 -8.96 -10.99
C ILE A 421 -16.15 -8.80 -10.15
N THR A 422 -17.18 -9.59 -10.46
CA THR A 422 -18.44 -9.57 -9.69
C THR A 422 -18.20 -10.01 -8.24
N ASP A 423 -17.45 -11.08 -8.02
CA ASP A 423 -17.06 -11.55 -6.69
C ASP A 423 -16.21 -10.53 -5.92
N MET A 424 -15.33 -9.80 -6.61
CA MET A 424 -14.54 -8.72 -6.03
C MET A 424 -15.43 -7.54 -5.62
N GLN A 425 -16.37 -7.14 -6.48
CA GLN A 425 -17.34 -6.08 -6.17
C GLN A 425 -18.24 -6.49 -5.00
N ILE A 426 -18.68 -7.76 -4.94
CA ILE A 426 -19.42 -8.31 -3.81
C ILE A 426 -18.60 -8.24 -2.51
N ARG A 427 -17.30 -8.56 -2.55
CA ARG A 427 -16.40 -8.48 -1.37
C ARG A 427 -16.15 -7.05 -0.90
N ALA A 428 -15.91 -6.11 -1.82
CA ALA A 428 -15.72 -4.70 -1.51
C ALA A 428 -17.00 -4.08 -0.91
N ALA A 429 -18.17 -4.44 -1.45
CA ALA A 429 -19.48 -4.10 -0.88
C ALA A 429 -19.79 -4.84 0.44
N ARG A 430 -19.04 -5.89 0.80
CA ARG A 430 -19.32 -6.75 1.96
C ARG A 430 -18.89 -6.14 3.30
N TYR A 431 -17.88 -5.27 3.28
CA TYR A 431 -17.29 -4.72 4.51
C TYR A 431 -17.61 -3.25 4.76
N ALA A 432 -18.30 -2.59 3.83
CA ALA A 432 -18.97 -1.32 4.08
C ALA A 432 -20.46 -1.57 4.29
N ASN A 433 -21.10 -0.78 5.14
CA ASN A 433 -22.54 -0.84 5.29
C ASN A 433 -23.19 -0.28 4.00
N PRO A 434 -24.06 -1.02 3.31
CA PRO A 434 -24.56 -0.65 1.98
C PRO A 434 -25.39 0.64 1.98
N LEU A 435 -26.02 0.97 3.10
CA LEU A 435 -26.90 2.13 3.22
C LEU A 435 -26.11 3.42 3.51
N THR A 436 -25.06 3.34 4.33
CA THR A 436 -24.33 4.52 4.82
C THR A 436 -22.93 4.67 4.24
N GLN A 437 -22.41 3.63 3.57
CA GLN A 437 -21.03 3.54 3.08
C GLN A 437 -19.95 3.60 4.17
N LEU A 438 -20.36 3.58 5.45
CA LEU A 438 -19.45 3.54 6.58
C LEU A 438 -18.79 2.16 6.70
N PRO A 439 -17.57 2.08 7.26
CA PRO A 439 -16.92 0.81 7.56
C PRO A 439 -17.78 -0.09 8.46
N GLY A 440 -17.88 -1.37 8.12
CA GLY A 440 -18.61 -2.38 8.88
C GLY A 440 -17.75 -3.08 9.94
N ASN A 441 -18.20 -4.25 10.40
CA ASN A 441 -17.62 -4.95 11.55
C ASN A 441 -16.13 -5.30 11.41
N VAL A 442 -15.68 -5.74 10.23
CA VAL A 442 -14.27 -6.15 10.05
C VAL A 442 -13.30 -4.96 10.18
N PRO A 443 -13.47 -3.84 9.45
CA PRO A 443 -12.65 -2.64 9.66
C PRO A 443 -12.72 -2.08 11.09
N ILE A 444 -13.89 -2.16 11.74
CA ILE A 444 -14.09 -1.77 13.13
C ILE A 444 -13.16 -2.59 14.04
N ASP A 445 -13.23 -3.92 13.95
CA ASP A 445 -12.46 -4.84 14.79
C ASP A 445 -10.95 -4.67 14.57
N GLU A 446 -10.52 -4.50 13.33
CA GLU A 446 -9.11 -4.23 12.99
C GLU A 446 -8.60 -2.92 13.59
N HIS A 447 -9.42 -1.86 13.56
CA HIS A 447 -9.03 -0.58 14.15
C HIS A 447 -8.95 -0.65 15.68
N ILE A 448 -9.91 -1.31 16.33
CA ILE A 448 -9.87 -1.55 17.78
C ILE A 448 -8.63 -2.35 18.17
N GLN A 449 -8.34 -3.46 17.48
CA GLN A 449 -7.14 -4.25 17.75
C GLN A 449 -5.86 -3.44 17.57
N ARG A 450 -5.81 -2.53 16.57
CA ARG A 450 -4.67 -1.63 16.39
C ARG A 450 -4.49 -0.69 17.58
N LEU A 451 -5.57 -0.05 18.04
CA LEU A 451 -5.56 0.81 19.22
C LEU A 451 -5.08 0.07 20.48
N LEU A 452 -5.55 -1.16 20.68
CA LEU A 452 -5.14 -2.03 21.78
C LEU A 452 -3.67 -2.44 21.71
N SER A 453 -3.22 -2.96 20.56
CA SER A 453 -1.84 -3.46 20.38
C SER A 453 -0.77 -2.38 20.53
N LYS A 454 -1.10 -1.13 20.19
CA LYS A 454 -0.22 0.04 20.34
C LYS A 454 -0.40 0.75 21.68
N GLN A 455 -1.25 0.22 22.57
CA GLN A 455 -1.50 0.80 23.89
C GLN A 455 -1.92 2.28 23.81
N ALA A 456 -2.80 2.62 22.88
CA ALA A 456 -3.33 3.97 22.76
C ALA A 456 -4.49 4.21 23.73
N ASP A 457 -4.60 5.45 24.23
CA ASP A 457 -5.81 5.94 24.88
C ASP A 457 -6.89 6.22 23.82
N PHE A 458 -8.09 5.68 24.02
CA PHE A 458 -9.24 5.99 23.16
C PHE A 458 -10.56 5.83 23.91
N VAL A 459 -11.63 6.34 23.31
CA VAL A 459 -12.99 6.18 23.82
C VAL A 459 -13.83 5.46 22.78
N ALA A 460 -14.40 4.32 23.15
CA ALA A 460 -15.34 3.58 22.31
C ALA A 460 -16.77 4.00 22.63
N CYS A 461 -17.40 4.71 21.70
CA CYS A 461 -18.78 5.20 21.78
C CYS A 461 -19.68 4.33 20.88
N TYR A 462 -20.47 3.45 21.50
CA TYR A 462 -21.51 2.71 20.79
C TYR A 462 -22.80 3.53 20.80
N ALA A 463 -23.33 3.81 19.62
CA ALA A 463 -24.53 4.61 19.45
C ALA A 463 -25.65 3.77 18.83
N ASP A 464 -26.87 3.95 19.33
CA ASP A 464 -28.04 3.19 18.90
C ASP A 464 -29.27 4.09 18.88
N LEU A 465 -30.09 3.92 17.83
CA LEU A 465 -31.29 4.70 17.61
C LEU A 465 -32.50 4.05 18.28
N ASP A 466 -32.93 4.62 19.40
CA ASP A 466 -34.10 4.18 20.13
C ASP A 466 -35.40 4.40 19.35
N ALA A 467 -36.39 3.55 19.60
CA ALA A 467 -37.71 3.57 18.96
C ALA A 467 -37.68 3.53 17.42
N PHE A 468 -36.62 2.99 16.80
CA PHE A 468 -36.48 2.89 15.35
C PHE A 468 -37.54 1.98 14.68
N LYS A 469 -37.86 0.85 15.29
CA LYS A 469 -38.91 -0.05 14.76
C LYS A 469 -40.30 0.61 14.74
N PRO A 470 -40.81 1.18 15.85
CA PRO A 470 -42.05 1.97 15.83
C PRO A 470 -42.05 3.10 14.80
N PHE A 471 -40.91 3.76 14.59
CA PHE A 471 -40.77 4.76 13.54
C PHE A 471 -40.98 4.16 12.13
N ASN A 472 -40.36 3.02 11.83
CA ASN A 472 -40.56 2.32 10.55
C ASN A 472 -42.01 1.86 10.35
N ASP A 473 -42.68 1.43 11.43
CA ASP A 473 -44.07 0.98 11.38
C ASP A 473 -45.03 2.13 10.98
N VAL A 474 -44.71 3.38 11.33
CA VAL A 474 -45.52 4.57 11.00
C VAL A 474 -45.09 5.26 9.71
N TYR A 475 -43.78 5.42 9.50
CA TYR A 475 -43.22 6.25 8.43
C TYR A 475 -42.70 5.45 7.23
N GLY A 476 -42.62 4.12 7.35
CA GLY A 476 -42.12 3.21 6.32
C GLY A 476 -40.59 3.14 6.25
N TYR A 477 -40.08 2.01 5.76
CA TYR A 477 -38.65 1.71 5.70
C TYR A 477 -37.80 2.74 4.96
N ARG A 478 -38.33 3.36 3.89
CA ARG A 478 -37.59 4.39 3.15
C ARG A 478 -37.23 5.60 4.02
N ARG A 479 -38.18 6.06 4.86
CA ARG A 479 -37.89 7.14 5.82
C ARG A 479 -37.00 6.66 6.96
N GLY A 480 -37.08 5.38 7.32
CA GLY A 480 -36.12 4.74 8.23
C GLY A 480 -34.70 4.81 7.72
N ASP A 481 -34.49 4.46 6.46
CA ASP A 481 -33.20 4.53 5.79
C ASP A 481 -32.66 5.97 5.75
N ASP A 482 -33.51 6.96 5.45
CA ASP A 482 -33.15 8.39 5.50
C ASP A 482 -32.70 8.80 6.92
N LEU A 483 -33.35 8.28 7.97
CA LEU A 483 -32.99 8.56 9.36
C LEU A 483 -31.64 7.93 9.75
N ILE A 484 -31.36 6.69 9.31
CA ILE A 484 -30.06 6.05 9.50
C ILE A 484 -28.95 6.87 8.80
N GLN A 485 -29.18 7.30 7.56
CA GLN A 485 -28.22 8.13 6.81
C GLN A 485 -27.99 9.49 7.47
N LEU A 486 -29.05 10.09 8.03
CA LEU A 486 -28.95 11.33 8.81
C LEU A 486 -28.05 11.13 10.03
N VAL A 487 -28.28 10.07 10.83
CA VAL A 487 -27.44 9.76 11.99
C VAL A 487 -25.99 9.56 11.56
N ALA A 488 -25.75 8.71 10.55
CA ALA A 488 -24.42 8.46 10.00
C ALA A 488 -23.69 9.76 9.61
N SER A 489 -24.39 10.67 8.91
CA SER A 489 -23.81 11.95 8.50
C SER A 489 -23.41 12.82 9.70
N VAL A 490 -24.25 12.87 10.74
CA VAL A 490 -23.95 13.65 11.95
C VAL A 490 -22.76 13.04 12.70
N LEU A 491 -22.68 11.71 12.81
CA LEU A 491 -21.56 11.05 13.49
C LEU A 491 -20.23 11.30 12.76
N VAL A 492 -20.25 11.35 11.43
CA VAL A 492 -19.08 11.74 10.62
C VAL A 492 -18.74 13.22 10.82
N ASP A 493 -19.74 14.12 10.81
CA ASP A 493 -19.54 15.57 10.98
C ASP A 493 -18.88 15.94 12.33
N ILE A 494 -19.16 15.17 13.39
CA ILE A 494 -18.60 15.45 14.73
C ILE A 494 -17.22 14.82 14.96
N ALA A 495 -16.80 13.87 14.13
CA ALA A 495 -15.52 13.17 14.26
C ALA A 495 -14.38 13.97 13.57
N ASP A 496 -13.16 13.90 14.10
CA ASP A 496 -11.99 14.33 13.34
C ASP A 496 -11.50 13.17 12.46
N PRO A 497 -11.64 13.23 11.13
CA PRO A 497 -11.32 12.10 10.24
C PRO A 497 -9.85 11.67 10.28
N ARG A 498 -8.95 12.48 10.89
CA ARG A 498 -7.53 12.15 11.02
C ARG A 498 -7.23 11.23 12.21
N VAL A 499 -8.06 11.27 13.25
CA VAL A 499 -7.77 10.61 14.55
C VAL A 499 -8.95 9.85 15.13
N ASP A 500 -10.18 10.13 14.68
CA ASP A 500 -11.39 9.45 15.12
C ASP A 500 -11.94 8.55 13.99
N PHE A 501 -12.45 7.38 14.36
CA PHE A 501 -13.00 6.41 13.42
C PHE A 501 -14.50 6.27 13.61
N VAL A 502 -15.27 6.31 12.53
CA VAL A 502 -16.72 6.10 12.54
C VAL A 502 -17.05 4.86 11.73
N GLY A 503 -17.83 3.95 12.30
CA GLY A 503 -18.29 2.72 11.66
C GLY A 503 -19.78 2.47 11.87
N HIS A 504 -20.34 1.62 11.01
CA HIS A 504 -21.74 1.20 11.08
C HIS A 504 -21.81 -0.33 11.19
N ILE A 505 -22.20 -0.81 12.37
CA ILE A 505 -22.25 -2.22 12.74
C ILE A 505 -23.39 -2.94 12.00
N GLY A 506 -24.60 -2.37 12.03
CA GLY A 506 -25.76 -2.81 11.27
C GLY A 506 -27.07 -2.27 11.84
N GLY A 507 -28.11 -2.17 10.99
CA GLY A 507 -29.41 -1.64 11.41
C GLY A 507 -29.31 -0.20 11.93
N ASP A 508 -29.62 -0.03 13.21
CA ASP A 508 -29.58 1.21 13.98
C ASP A 508 -28.30 1.36 14.85
N ASP A 509 -27.36 0.42 14.77
CA ASP A 509 -26.13 0.39 15.57
C ASP A 509 -24.91 1.01 14.87
N PHE A 510 -24.28 1.98 15.54
CA PHE A 510 -23.08 2.67 15.10
C PHE A 510 -21.96 2.60 16.14
N LEU A 511 -20.72 2.81 15.67
CA LEU A 511 -19.54 2.90 16.51
C LEU A 511 -18.74 4.15 16.18
N ILE A 512 -18.26 4.84 17.20
CA ILE A 512 -17.26 5.89 17.08
C ILE A 512 -16.10 5.57 18.01
N LEU A 513 -14.88 5.60 17.50
CA LEU A 513 -13.66 5.43 18.28
C LEU A 513 -12.94 6.78 18.29
N PHE A 514 -13.00 7.47 19.43
CA PHE A 514 -12.38 8.78 19.59
C PHE A 514 -10.97 8.68 20.17
N GLN A 515 -10.01 9.34 19.53
CA GLN A 515 -8.73 9.73 20.13
C GLN A 515 -8.66 11.24 20.39
N SER A 516 -9.65 12.00 19.90
CA SER A 516 -9.85 13.41 20.20
C SER A 516 -10.12 13.64 21.70
N PRO A 517 -9.41 14.57 22.37
CA PRO A 517 -9.62 14.84 23.80
C PRO A 517 -10.98 15.50 24.08
N ASP A 518 -11.59 16.16 23.10
CA ASP A 518 -12.91 16.81 23.20
C ASP A 518 -14.07 15.88 22.78
N TRP A 519 -13.86 14.55 22.79
CA TRP A 519 -14.85 13.54 22.38
C TRP A 519 -16.22 13.72 23.05
N GLN A 520 -16.28 14.06 24.34
CA GLN A 520 -17.54 14.20 25.06
C GLN A 520 -18.35 15.37 24.50
N ALA A 521 -17.70 16.52 24.30
CA ALA A 521 -18.33 17.69 23.68
C ALA A 521 -18.76 17.42 22.24
N ARG A 522 -18.01 16.59 21.49
CA ARG A 522 -18.39 16.14 20.14
C ARG A 522 -19.68 15.32 20.17
N CYS A 523 -19.77 14.33 21.05
CA CYS A 523 -20.99 13.53 21.23
C CYS A 523 -22.20 14.42 21.60
N GLU A 524 -22.04 15.31 22.57
CA GLU A 524 -23.12 16.23 23.00
C GLU A 524 -23.58 17.15 21.84
N ARG A 525 -22.65 17.67 21.02
CA ARG A 525 -23.00 18.42 19.80
C ARG A 525 -23.77 17.55 18.80
N GLY A 526 -23.37 16.29 18.60
CA GLY A 526 -24.04 15.35 17.71
C GLY A 526 -25.47 15.07 18.13
N LEU A 527 -25.70 14.85 19.44
CA LEU A 527 -27.04 14.66 20.00
C LEU A 527 -27.96 15.87 19.73
N VAL A 528 -27.48 17.10 19.93
CA VAL A 528 -28.24 18.31 19.62
C VAL A 528 -28.52 18.45 18.11
N GLN A 529 -27.56 18.09 17.26
CA GLN A 529 -27.75 18.13 15.80
C GLN A 529 -28.80 17.12 15.33
N ILE A 530 -28.79 15.90 15.88
CA ILE A 530 -29.79 14.88 15.56
C ILE A 530 -31.18 15.35 15.96
N GLU A 531 -31.35 15.90 17.18
CA GLU A 531 -32.63 16.45 17.64
C GLU A 531 -33.18 17.50 16.67
N ARG A 532 -32.33 18.45 16.24
CA ARG A 532 -32.71 19.51 15.30
C ARG A 532 -33.04 19.00 13.90
N ARG A 533 -32.33 17.98 13.41
CA ARG A 533 -32.58 17.43 12.07
C ARG A 533 -33.77 16.46 12.07
N LEU A 534 -34.04 15.77 13.18
CA LEU A 534 -35.16 14.85 13.34
C LEU A 534 -36.52 15.56 13.22
N SER A 535 -36.64 16.79 13.71
CA SER A 535 -37.88 17.56 13.59
C SER A 535 -38.32 17.81 12.14
N ALA A 536 -37.39 17.76 11.18
CA ALA A 536 -37.69 17.88 9.75
C ALA A 536 -38.18 16.55 9.12
N VAL A 537 -37.96 15.43 9.80
CA VAL A 537 -38.33 14.08 9.33
C VAL A 537 -39.71 13.65 9.85
N LEU A 538 -40.09 14.13 11.03
CA LEU A 538 -41.38 13.86 11.67
C LEU A 538 -42.54 14.65 11.05
N THR A 539 -43.78 14.18 11.20
CA THR A 539 -44.97 14.99 10.91
C THR A 539 -45.12 16.12 11.93
N GLU A 540 -45.79 17.22 11.55
CA GLU A 540 -46.11 18.32 12.48
C GLU A 540 -46.95 17.87 13.68
N GLU A 541 -47.72 16.80 13.53
CA GLU A 541 -48.59 16.24 14.58
C GLU A 541 -47.78 15.47 15.61
N ASP A 542 -46.92 14.55 15.17
CA ASP A 542 -46.06 13.75 16.06
C ASP A 542 -44.99 14.61 16.72
N ALA A 543 -44.41 15.57 15.99
CA ALA A 543 -43.46 16.53 16.54
C ALA A 543 -44.07 17.38 17.66
N ARG A 544 -45.35 17.80 17.52
CA ARG A 544 -46.08 18.54 18.56
C ARG A 544 -46.44 17.68 19.77
N ARG A 545 -46.80 16.41 19.55
CA ARG A 545 -47.23 15.49 20.61
C ARG A 545 -46.05 14.89 21.39
N GLY A 546 -44.89 14.76 20.76
CA GLY A 546 -43.69 14.21 21.40
C GLY A 546 -43.68 12.67 21.50
N TYR A 547 -44.55 11.98 20.76
CA TYR A 547 -44.61 10.52 20.71
C TYR A 547 -45.20 10.03 19.37
N ILE A 548 -44.86 8.81 18.98
CA ILE A 548 -45.38 8.08 17.82
C ILE A 548 -46.39 7.04 18.31
N VAL A 549 -47.50 6.88 17.59
CA VAL A 549 -48.54 5.90 17.93
C VAL A 549 -48.49 4.73 16.94
N THR A 550 -48.40 3.50 17.47
CA THR A 550 -48.50 2.27 16.68
C THR A 550 -49.70 1.43 17.15
N GLU A 551 -50.19 0.53 16.31
CA GLU A 551 -51.25 -0.43 16.66
C GLU A 551 -50.66 -1.83 16.85
N ASN A 552 -50.95 -2.47 17.98
CA ASN A 552 -50.51 -3.85 18.21
C ASN A 552 -51.43 -4.86 17.49
N ARG A 553 -51.04 -6.14 17.48
CA ARG A 553 -51.82 -7.22 16.82
C ARG A 553 -53.25 -7.42 17.37
N GLN A 554 -53.58 -6.80 18.50
CA GLN A 554 -54.89 -6.86 19.15
C GLN A 554 -55.71 -5.57 18.95
N GLY A 555 -55.22 -4.63 18.12
CA GLY A 555 -55.88 -3.37 17.84
C GLY A 555 -55.75 -2.30 18.92
N GLN A 556 -54.82 -2.47 19.88
CA GLN A 556 -54.57 -1.47 20.92
C GLN A 556 -53.49 -0.49 20.46
N LEU A 557 -53.74 0.79 20.67
CA LEU A 557 -52.80 1.87 20.42
C LEU A 557 -51.70 1.87 21.49
N ILE A 558 -50.44 1.83 21.06
CA ILE A 558 -49.24 1.93 21.90
C ILE A 558 -48.54 3.26 21.59
N HIS A 559 -48.18 3.99 22.65
CA HIS A 559 -47.44 5.24 22.53
C HIS A 559 -45.95 4.98 22.73
N HIS A 560 -45.14 5.38 21.75
CA HIS A 560 -43.69 5.29 21.79
C HIS A 560 -43.10 6.70 21.81
N GLY A 561 -42.03 6.94 22.58
CA GLY A 561 -41.30 8.21 22.47
C GLY A 561 -40.80 8.46 21.03
N LEU A 562 -40.48 9.71 20.72
CA LEU A 562 -39.81 10.03 19.45
C LEU A 562 -38.46 9.30 19.35
N PRO A 563 -37.97 9.01 18.14
CA PRO A 563 -36.65 8.43 17.94
C PRO A 563 -35.58 9.28 18.61
N ALA A 564 -34.63 8.62 19.26
CA ALA A 564 -33.55 9.29 19.99
C ALA A 564 -32.27 8.49 19.86
N LEU A 565 -31.12 9.17 19.82
CA LEU A 565 -29.82 8.50 19.81
C LEU A 565 -29.33 8.32 21.25
N SER A 566 -29.06 7.08 21.62
CA SER A 566 -28.43 6.71 22.89
C SER A 566 -26.98 6.31 22.64
N ILE A 567 -26.04 7.03 23.27
CA ILE A 567 -24.59 6.79 23.15
C ILE A 567 -24.04 6.23 24.47
N GLY A 568 -23.51 5.02 24.45
CA GLY A 568 -22.71 4.44 25.52
C GLY A 568 -21.22 4.62 25.25
N ALA A 569 -20.53 5.40 26.06
CA ALA A 569 -19.10 5.68 25.95
C ALA A 569 -18.29 4.88 26.97
N LEU A 570 -17.29 4.15 26.47
CA LEU A 570 -16.31 3.41 27.26
C LEU A 570 -14.93 4.05 27.10
N ILE A 571 -14.36 4.55 28.19
CA ILE A 571 -12.98 5.05 28.19
C ILE A 571 -12.04 3.86 28.28
N VAL A 572 -11.20 3.69 27.27
CA VAL A 572 -10.25 2.58 27.16
C VAL A 572 -8.84 3.10 27.45
N GLN A 573 -8.29 2.67 28.58
CA GLN A 573 -6.91 2.95 28.95
C GLN A 573 -5.97 1.81 28.51
N PRO A 574 -4.68 2.11 28.27
CA PRO A 574 -3.64 1.14 27.97
C PRO A 574 -3.65 -0.06 28.93
N GLY A 575 -3.76 -1.26 28.37
CA GLY A 575 -3.72 -2.51 29.14
C GLY A 575 -4.99 -2.84 29.95
N ALA A 576 -6.05 -2.02 29.87
CA ALA A 576 -7.32 -2.32 30.54
C ALA A 576 -8.09 -3.48 29.87
N PHE A 577 -7.92 -3.64 28.55
CA PHE A 577 -8.60 -4.66 27.75
C PHE A 577 -7.59 -5.40 26.85
N SER A 578 -7.85 -6.67 26.60
CA SER A 578 -6.96 -7.55 25.82
C SER A 578 -7.45 -7.79 24.38
N SER A 579 -8.75 -7.61 24.14
CA SER A 579 -9.37 -7.88 22.84
C SER A 579 -10.55 -6.97 22.52
N HIS A 580 -10.86 -6.81 21.23
CA HIS A 580 -12.03 -6.07 20.74
C HIS A 580 -13.37 -6.66 21.22
N HIS A 581 -13.41 -7.97 21.52
CA HIS A 581 -14.59 -8.62 22.09
C HIS A 581 -14.93 -8.10 23.48
N GLU A 582 -13.93 -7.86 24.34
CA GLU A 582 -14.16 -7.31 25.68
C GLU A 582 -14.68 -5.88 25.63
N ILE A 583 -14.13 -5.06 24.73
CA ILE A 583 -14.61 -3.69 24.48
C ILE A 583 -16.06 -3.71 24.02
N SER A 584 -16.39 -4.54 23.04
CA SER A 584 -17.77 -4.65 22.53
C SER A 584 -18.75 -5.04 23.64
N ALA A 585 -18.37 -5.98 24.52
CA ALA A 585 -19.21 -6.41 25.63
C ALA A 585 -19.42 -5.29 26.67
N ALA A 586 -18.34 -4.62 27.09
CA ALA A 586 -18.40 -3.53 28.06
C ALA A 586 -19.16 -2.32 27.51
N ALA A 587 -18.97 -1.99 26.23
CA ALA A 587 -19.67 -0.89 25.59
C ALA A 587 -21.16 -1.20 25.36
N ALA A 588 -21.54 -2.45 25.12
CA ALA A 588 -22.94 -2.86 25.06
C ALA A 588 -23.66 -2.62 26.41
N ASP A 589 -22.97 -2.79 27.54
CA ASP A 589 -23.54 -2.47 28.85
C ASP A 589 -23.65 -0.96 29.10
N ALA A 590 -22.66 -0.17 28.67
CA ALA A 590 -22.75 1.30 28.68
C ALA A 590 -23.94 1.79 27.83
N LYS A 591 -24.12 1.20 26.64
CA LYS A 591 -25.24 1.46 25.73
C LYS A 591 -26.59 1.19 26.39
N LYS A 592 -26.73 0.06 27.10
CA LYS A 592 -27.96 -0.26 27.86
C LYS A 592 -28.27 0.76 28.95
N GLN A 593 -27.27 1.37 29.57
CA GLN A 593 -27.51 2.44 30.55
C GLN A 593 -27.95 3.74 29.88
N ALA A 594 -27.37 4.09 28.72
CA ALA A 594 -27.79 5.25 27.93
C ALA A 594 -29.29 5.16 27.58
N LYS A 595 -29.76 4.01 27.07
CA LYS A 595 -31.16 3.78 26.71
C LYS A 595 -32.19 3.93 27.83
N ARG A 596 -31.77 3.99 29.09
CA ARG A 596 -32.67 4.22 30.24
C ARG A 596 -33.00 5.70 30.42
N LEU A 597 -32.22 6.59 29.82
CA LEU A 597 -32.44 8.03 29.83
C LEU A 597 -33.43 8.37 28.72
N ALA A 598 -34.36 9.29 29.01
CA ALA A 598 -35.35 9.71 28.02
C ALA A 598 -34.71 10.69 27.01
N GLY A 599 -35.00 10.49 25.73
CA GLY A 599 -34.49 11.32 24.64
C GLY A 599 -33.01 11.05 24.33
N ASN A 600 -32.41 11.97 23.59
CA ASN A 600 -31.00 11.87 23.19
C ASN A 600 -30.10 11.82 24.43
N SER A 601 -29.24 10.81 24.52
CA SER A 601 -28.51 10.52 25.76
C SER A 601 -27.05 10.11 25.54
N LEU A 602 -26.21 10.45 26.52
CA LEU A 602 -24.83 10.01 26.60
C LEU A 602 -24.58 9.43 27.99
N PHE A 603 -24.18 8.17 28.06
CA PHE A 603 -23.74 7.53 29.28
C PHE A 603 -22.25 7.20 29.19
N VAL A 604 -21.47 7.63 30.19
CA VAL A 604 -20.03 7.36 30.26
C VAL A 604 -19.78 6.28 31.31
N GLU A 605 -19.30 5.11 30.90
CA GLU A 605 -18.96 4.02 31.81
C GLU A 605 -17.62 4.33 32.49
N ARG A 606 -17.70 4.55 33.81
CA ARG A 606 -16.55 4.93 34.65
C ARG A 606 -16.00 3.75 35.46
N ARG A 607 -16.65 2.57 35.43
CA ARG A 607 -16.25 1.37 36.20
C ARG A 607 -15.11 0.55 35.57
N GLY A 608 -14.63 0.93 34.39
CA GLY A 608 -13.58 0.22 33.64
C GLY A 608 -12.18 0.19 34.29
N ALA A 609 -11.92 0.97 35.34
CA ALA A 609 -10.61 0.97 36.02
C ALA A 609 -10.32 -0.29 36.87
N PHE A 610 -11.30 -1.19 37.07
CA PHE A 610 -11.16 -2.33 38.01
C PHE A 610 -11.55 -3.71 37.44
N LEU A 611 -11.96 -3.82 36.18
CA LEU A 611 -12.48 -5.07 35.61
C LEU A 611 -11.41 -5.90 34.90
N SER A 612 -10.35 -6.32 35.59
CA SER A 612 -9.41 -7.30 35.03
C SER A 612 -8.67 -8.19 36.04
N ARG A 613 -9.23 -8.42 37.24
CA ARG A 613 -8.69 -9.46 38.15
C ARG A 613 -9.64 -10.56 38.62
N ASP A 614 -10.95 -10.34 38.70
CA ASP A 614 -11.83 -11.30 39.41
C ASP A 614 -12.82 -12.11 38.53
N ALA A 615 -12.87 -11.90 37.21
CA ALA A 615 -13.88 -12.58 36.38
C ALA A 615 -13.45 -13.97 35.82
N ALA A 616 -12.20 -14.40 36.01
CA ALA A 616 -11.69 -15.62 35.36
C ALA A 616 -11.81 -16.93 36.18
N HIS A 617 -12.34 -16.91 37.42
CA HIS A 617 -12.38 -18.11 38.28
C HIS A 617 -13.75 -18.34 38.95
N ARG A 618 -14.80 -18.57 38.16
CA ARG A 618 -15.97 -19.33 38.65
C ARG A 618 -16.35 -20.42 37.64
N PRO A 619 -16.30 -21.71 38.02
CA PRO A 619 -16.83 -22.77 37.17
C PRO A 619 -18.37 -22.71 37.16
N PRO A 620 -19.02 -23.25 36.11
CA PRO A 620 -20.47 -23.22 35.98
C PRO A 620 -21.12 -24.09 37.06
N SER A 621 -22.05 -23.50 37.82
CA SER A 621 -22.89 -24.20 38.79
C SER A 621 -23.76 -25.24 38.10
N THR A 622 -23.54 -26.52 38.42
CA THR A 622 -24.39 -27.64 38.02
C THR A 622 -25.77 -27.55 38.69
N CYS A 623 -26.82 -27.70 37.90
CA CYS A 623 -28.21 -27.90 38.35
C CYS A 623 -28.31 -29.07 39.35
N PRO A 624 -29.11 -28.96 40.44
CA PRO A 624 -29.52 -30.12 41.21
C PRO A 624 -30.84 -30.69 40.67
N SER A 625 -30.81 -32.00 40.42
CA SER A 625 -31.95 -32.86 40.09
C SER A 625 -32.96 -32.95 41.24
N ALA A 626 -34.24 -33.04 40.89
CA ALA A 626 -35.33 -33.36 41.81
C ALA A 626 -35.25 -34.80 42.35
N ARG A 627 -35.32 -34.97 43.68
CA ARG A 627 -36.19 -35.97 44.36
C ARG A 627 -36.18 -35.85 45.89
N ALA A 628 -37.39 -36.05 46.42
CA ALA A 628 -37.77 -36.56 47.75
C ALA A 628 -38.02 -35.57 48.91
N MET A 629 -39.30 -35.55 49.25
CA MET A 629 -40.05 -34.99 50.38
C MET A 629 -39.54 -35.32 51.79
N GLN A 630 -39.78 -34.32 52.66
CA GLN A 630 -40.40 -34.37 54.00
C GLN A 630 -39.55 -34.48 55.29
N ALA A 631 -39.88 -33.51 56.16
CA ALA A 631 -39.91 -33.49 57.64
C ALA A 631 -38.63 -33.08 58.41
N GLU A 632 -38.66 -31.82 58.86
CA GLU A 632 -38.07 -31.29 60.11
C GLU A 632 -38.82 -31.85 61.35
N PRO A 633 -38.39 -31.65 62.63
CA PRO A 633 -37.28 -30.81 63.12
C PRO A 633 -36.43 -31.41 64.30
N GLU A 634 -35.51 -30.57 64.79
CA GLU A 634 -34.97 -30.47 66.18
C GLU A 634 -33.82 -31.40 66.67
N GLY A 635 -32.75 -30.76 67.17
CA GLY A 635 -32.21 -31.11 68.49
C GLY A 635 -30.73 -31.54 68.60
N LEU A 636 -29.94 -30.66 69.22
CA LEU A 636 -28.78 -30.91 70.12
C LEU A 636 -27.47 -31.56 69.60
N ALA A 637 -26.44 -30.70 69.56
CA ALA A 637 -25.14 -30.77 70.28
C ALA A 637 -24.15 -31.96 70.08
N PRO A 638 -22.84 -31.74 70.32
CA PRO A 638 -21.73 -32.47 69.68
C PRO A 638 -21.08 -33.53 70.59
N GLU A 639 -20.32 -34.48 70.02
CA GLU A 639 -19.01 -34.93 70.54
C GLU A 639 -18.37 -36.04 69.68
N HIS A 640 -17.04 -35.94 69.57
CA HIS A 640 -16.02 -36.89 69.10
C HIS A 640 -15.76 -37.13 67.61
#